data_AF-A0A3E2YHL0-F1
#
_entry.id   AF-A0A3E2YHL0-F1
#
_cell.length_a   1.000
_cell.length_b   1.000
_cell.length_c   1.000
_cell.angle_alpha   90.00
_cell.angle_beta   90.00
_cell.angle_gamma   90.00
#
_symmetry.space_group_name_H-M   'P 1'
#
loop_
_entity.id
_entity.type
_entity.pdbx_description
1 polymer ?
#
loop_
_entity_poly.entity_id
_entity_poly.type
_entity_poly.pdbx_seq_one_letter_code
_entity_poly.pdbx_strand_id
1 'polypeptide(L)'
;MRWGNRRWGVMVLGLVAGPAFAAPAPPAPPAPTPPAPAPAPPAAEVGYRLGYRSEERPTLVVSVAGTAEPRPLLSGSERGDAEQDVDARAGELVWVGRRAAPGGADRGGGLYLRRPGGSPVRLVGGPGTVAHPALSPDGRQVAFTSDRAGNADIWVVRVDGSGLRRLTDHPAEDSWPTWSPDGVRIAFGSTRADPAGDVWVLPAGGGAAVRVTDGPAAEGQPAWSPDGARIAFTTTRFAPAGAPGFRTVATVAPGGGPVTRAVPGPRDAAEPAWSPDGARIAFTSTRDDPAGDVYVARAGRVTPVAAGPLPEHEPAWRGGDLIWTATERADTSDVWTADATGGDRRDHTARPGLSETGPAFSPDGTRLAYSADQPGGGARIVVADASGADPRALPPPGTAEEDRDTDPTWSPTGEAVAFTRQPSDTDEPSRILVVAVADGRLLAEVPMPPHLIGRDTEPAWSPDGRRLAFSRLATPRRSDLAVPRVDRPALPGTSFTVQQSLPTPPIPPRPDIVFLVDDTASMSQPGEGGASVIDQLKDRLPEVVDSVRASQPDARFGLATFSGRGSEGEYDPDMYLPRQPVTADDAAVDAAVRRLTAQSPYGTENWFYALRQLAGNDRIGFRPDSSRIVVLISDTDSVDKTLLPPAEGTIDEGDLTRALQAAGIALIGVPIAGADFERGLNYDGAAGRLTEATGGLLTANSDPGQMITAIIEAIGKLKVTVRPSATCDDGLSVAFDPDPARVDAGTPARFTETVSVSPGAVPGSVLRCTLRFDLDPPEAGSDAVQELIVRVAQPGLPLVRVDDVQVAPTGPAGAQVTYQATAVDAAGRPLPVRCEPPSGSRFPIGQTVVTCRATDRAGRTGADTALIIVSDPQLTGTRIWLARLDGGLTGTLTVTDQTDLSARIGDGCPARETDRSPAWSPDGTAIAFADSSRPADLCVVAPDGSAARHPLAAGDRDGRSVADPAWSPDGRRIAVTLRGSEEPPDIVVLPGAGGPPTTVVRQVGSEPAFQRLPAPDLALTVSVGNQPAYVGGDPVPVTFTVRNASPLPADNVWLDVTPPAPLLPPVSADPRCGAGRRLCLLGTLGPGGQQVVRVVLPAQAAVTATVAGRLTASVREVSATRTAQAPVQVVAPRLRVDPAIGPPGFVTAAVGTGFPPGATVRLRWQPGITATPDTVTVDADGSFRTQVLVLRKDELGPRDLAAARDRGPAFGSVRATEPFLVVPRGLDPPFRGRW
;
A
#
# COMPACT_ATOMS: atom_id res chain seq x y z
N MET A 1 26.06 7.03 -47.40
CA MET A 1 25.93 6.88 -48.86
C MET A 1 24.88 5.80 -49.17
N ARG A 2 24.49 5.58 -50.44
CA ARG A 2 23.24 4.88 -50.85
C ARG A 2 23.51 3.62 -51.69
N TRP A 3 22.61 2.62 -51.59
CA TRP A 3 22.38 1.45 -52.49
C TRP A 3 23.45 0.33 -52.44
N GLY A 4 23.19 -0.97 -52.75
CA GLY A 4 21.99 -1.77 -53.12
C GLY A 4 22.47 -3.23 -53.44
N ASN A 5 21.72 -4.34 -53.30
CA ASN A 5 20.85 -4.90 -54.37
C ASN A 5 20.18 -6.27 -54.05
N ARG A 6 19.29 -6.71 -54.95
CA ARG A 6 18.46 -7.95 -55.05
C ARG A 6 19.18 -9.08 -55.85
N ARG A 7 18.82 -10.40 -55.90
CA ARG A 7 17.86 -11.33 -55.22
C ARG A 7 18.10 -12.81 -55.66
N TRP A 8 17.41 -13.76 -55.00
CA TRP A 8 16.85 -15.08 -55.46
C TRP A 8 17.67 -16.39 -55.37
N GLY A 9 16.97 -17.48 -55.01
CA GLY A 9 17.37 -18.89 -55.12
C GLY A 9 16.16 -19.82 -54.96
N VAL A 10 16.13 -20.96 -55.67
CA VAL A 10 15.03 -21.95 -55.74
C VAL A 10 15.60 -23.36 -55.56
N MET A 11 14.84 -24.31 -54.98
CA MET A 11 15.18 -25.74 -55.02
C MET A 11 13.96 -26.65 -55.19
N VAL A 12 14.23 -27.93 -55.50
CA VAL A 12 13.40 -28.82 -56.35
C VAL A 12 12.84 -30.03 -55.58
N LEU A 13 11.67 -30.53 -55.98
CA LEU A 13 11.04 -31.75 -55.48
C LEU A 13 11.58 -33.03 -56.14
N GLY A 14 11.64 -34.14 -55.39
CA GLY A 14 11.86 -35.49 -55.89
C GLY A 14 10.93 -36.50 -55.20
N LEU A 15 10.43 -37.50 -55.94
CA LEU A 15 9.36 -38.41 -55.51
C LEU A 15 9.69 -39.85 -55.94
N VAL A 16 9.62 -40.82 -55.05
CA VAL A 16 9.69 -42.27 -55.34
C VAL A 16 8.71 -43.01 -54.43
N ALA A 17 8.03 -44.04 -54.96
CA ALA A 17 7.04 -44.85 -54.25
C ALA A 17 7.46 -46.33 -54.13
N GLY A 18 6.96 -47.03 -53.12
CA GLY A 18 7.14 -48.47 -52.88
C GLY A 18 5.98 -49.05 -52.04
N PRO A 19 5.61 -50.33 -52.19
CA PRO A 19 4.27 -50.82 -51.80
C PRO A 19 4.16 -51.40 -50.38
N ALA A 20 2.91 -51.58 -49.93
CA ALA A 20 2.55 -51.98 -48.57
C ALA A 20 2.40 -53.51 -48.36
N PHE A 21 2.69 -53.96 -47.13
CA PHE A 21 2.17 -55.18 -46.51
C PHE A 21 1.83 -54.89 -45.05
N ALA A 22 0.79 -55.55 -44.51
CA ALA A 22 0.24 -55.27 -43.18
C ALA A 22 0.68 -56.28 -42.10
N ALA A 23 0.86 -55.78 -40.87
CA ALA A 23 1.13 -56.55 -39.65
C ALA A 23 0.53 -55.77 -38.43
N PRO A 24 0.30 -56.42 -37.27
CA PRO A 24 -0.78 -56.03 -36.33
C PRO A 24 -0.48 -54.85 -35.39
N ALA A 25 -1.54 -54.34 -34.78
CA ALA A 25 -1.53 -53.12 -33.98
C ALA A 25 -0.78 -53.24 -32.62
N PRO A 26 0.04 -52.23 -32.24
CA PRO A 26 0.56 -52.08 -30.88
C PRO A 26 -0.51 -51.49 -29.93
N PRO A 27 -0.33 -51.61 -28.59
CA PRO A 27 -1.31 -51.13 -27.61
C PRO A 27 -1.43 -49.59 -27.60
N ALA A 28 -2.60 -49.11 -27.17
CA ALA A 28 -2.91 -47.68 -27.16
C ALA A 28 -1.97 -46.88 -26.24
N PRO A 29 -1.48 -45.70 -26.67
CA PRO A 29 -0.75 -44.79 -25.79
C PRO A 29 -1.68 -44.21 -24.71
N PRO A 30 -1.13 -43.80 -23.55
CA PRO A 30 -1.92 -43.12 -22.53
C PRO A 30 -2.57 -41.85 -23.09
N ALA A 31 -3.77 -41.54 -22.62
CA ALA A 31 -4.52 -40.38 -23.08
C ALA A 31 -3.71 -39.09 -22.88
N PRO A 32 -3.68 -38.16 -23.86
CA PRO A 32 -3.01 -36.89 -23.68
C PRO A 32 -3.66 -36.14 -22.52
N THR A 33 -2.84 -35.70 -21.56
CA THR A 33 -3.23 -34.65 -20.62
C THR A 33 -3.78 -33.48 -21.44
N PRO A 34 -4.93 -32.88 -21.06
CA PRO A 34 -5.41 -31.71 -21.77
C PRO A 34 -4.29 -30.66 -21.78
N PRO A 35 -4.00 -30.00 -22.91
CA PRO A 35 -3.05 -28.90 -22.92
C PRO A 35 -3.49 -27.90 -21.85
N ALA A 36 -2.55 -27.43 -21.04
CA ALA A 36 -2.81 -26.34 -20.12
C ALA A 36 -3.54 -25.23 -20.88
N PRO A 37 -4.61 -24.63 -20.33
CA PRO A 37 -5.37 -23.63 -21.03
C PRO A 37 -4.40 -22.58 -21.56
N ALA A 38 -4.46 -22.32 -22.87
CA ALA A 38 -3.60 -21.33 -23.50
C ALA A 38 -3.67 -20.04 -22.65
N PRO A 39 -2.52 -19.43 -22.31
CA PRO A 39 -2.52 -18.26 -21.45
C PRO A 39 -3.53 -17.27 -22.00
N ALA A 40 -4.44 -16.82 -21.14
CA ALA A 40 -5.48 -15.89 -21.55
C ALA A 40 -4.80 -14.72 -22.29
N PRO A 41 -5.35 -14.25 -23.43
CA PRO A 41 -4.78 -13.10 -24.13
C PRO A 41 -4.58 -12.01 -23.08
N PRO A 42 -3.39 -11.37 -23.04
CA PRO A 42 -3.01 -10.53 -21.92
C PRO A 42 -4.14 -9.54 -21.65
N ALA A 43 -4.69 -9.60 -20.43
CA ALA A 43 -5.75 -8.70 -20.00
C ALA A 43 -5.35 -7.27 -20.40
N ALA A 44 -6.25 -6.53 -21.03
CA ALA A 44 -5.94 -5.18 -21.48
C ALA A 44 -5.36 -4.37 -20.31
N GLU A 45 -4.30 -3.61 -20.57
CA GLU A 45 -3.64 -2.81 -19.54
C GLU A 45 -4.68 -1.95 -18.83
N VAL A 46 -4.77 -2.13 -17.51
CA VAL A 46 -5.72 -1.39 -16.68
C VAL A 46 -5.15 0.01 -16.49
N GLY A 47 -5.86 1.03 -16.98
CA GLY A 47 -5.46 2.42 -16.78
C GLY A 47 -5.26 2.72 -15.29
N TYR A 48 -4.16 3.39 -14.97
CA TYR A 48 -3.82 3.78 -13.61
C TYR A 48 -3.26 5.21 -13.58
N ARG A 49 -3.38 5.86 -12.42
CA ARG A 49 -2.54 6.99 -12.03
C ARG A 49 -1.58 6.53 -10.94
N LEU A 50 -0.43 7.16 -10.85
CA LEU A 50 0.54 6.91 -9.79
C LEU A 50 0.39 8.01 -8.74
N GLY A 51 -0.17 7.69 -7.58
CA GLY A 51 -0.15 8.57 -6.43
C GLY A 51 1.18 8.49 -5.70
N TYR A 52 1.55 9.57 -5.02
CA TYR A 52 2.81 9.69 -4.29
C TYR A 52 2.77 10.81 -3.27
N ARG A 53 3.68 10.77 -2.30
CA ARG A 53 4.00 11.91 -1.43
C ARG A 53 4.97 12.84 -2.16
N SER A 54 4.69 14.14 -2.16
CA SER A 54 5.55 15.17 -2.78
C SER A 54 5.73 16.39 -1.89
N GLU A 55 6.90 17.02 -1.96
CA GLU A 55 7.18 18.35 -1.38
C GLU A 55 7.04 19.46 -2.44
N GLU A 56 6.49 19.15 -3.62
CA GLU A 56 6.19 20.12 -4.68
C GLU A 56 5.08 21.10 -4.29
N ARG A 57 5.30 22.38 -4.61
CA ARG A 57 4.31 23.45 -4.47
C ARG A 57 4.20 24.30 -5.74
N PRO A 58 3.08 24.30 -6.47
CA PRO A 58 2.88 25.16 -7.63
C PRO A 58 2.92 26.65 -7.26
N THR A 59 3.68 27.41 -8.01
CA THR A 59 3.94 28.83 -7.79
C THR A 59 4.10 29.55 -9.13
N LEU A 60 3.82 30.85 -9.14
CA LEU A 60 3.98 31.65 -10.35
C LEU A 60 5.36 32.32 -10.35
N VAL A 61 6.07 32.24 -11.46
CA VAL A 61 7.40 32.84 -11.64
C VAL A 61 7.43 33.81 -12.82
N VAL A 62 8.47 34.65 -12.86
CA VAL A 62 8.71 35.63 -13.92
C VAL A 62 10.17 35.68 -14.35
N SER A 63 10.40 35.63 -15.66
CA SER A 63 11.68 36.00 -16.30
C SER A 63 11.63 37.49 -16.60
N VAL A 64 12.55 38.24 -16.00
CA VAL A 64 12.70 39.68 -16.23
C VAL A 64 13.71 39.90 -17.34
N ALA A 65 13.38 40.74 -18.31
CA ALA A 65 14.29 41.04 -19.41
C ALA A 65 15.63 41.60 -18.91
N GLY A 66 16.70 40.81 -19.04
CA GLY A 66 18.06 41.17 -18.61
C GLY A 66 18.56 40.49 -17.33
N THR A 67 17.76 39.65 -16.66
CA THR A 67 18.24 38.78 -15.58
C THR A 67 18.54 37.37 -16.10
N ALA A 68 19.45 36.65 -15.43
CA ALA A 68 19.82 35.28 -15.80
C ALA A 68 18.84 34.23 -15.27
N GLU A 69 18.22 34.46 -14.11
CA GLU A 69 17.34 33.51 -13.44
C GLU A 69 15.90 34.04 -13.29
N PRO A 70 14.88 33.15 -13.31
CA PRO A 70 13.52 33.46 -12.92
C PRO A 70 13.40 33.81 -11.43
N ARG A 71 12.33 34.48 -11.04
CA ARG A 71 11.99 34.73 -9.62
C ARG A 71 10.49 34.58 -9.35
N PRO A 72 10.06 34.30 -8.09
CA PRO A 72 8.65 34.30 -7.73
C PRO A 72 7.94 35.60 -8.10
N LEU A 73 6.76 35.48 -8.71
CA LEU A 73 5.89 36.58 -9.14
C LEU A 73 5.00 37.09 -7.99
N LEU A 74 4.76 36.26 -6.99
CA LEU A 74 3.95 36.52 -5.79
C LEU A 74 4.85 36.58 -4.55
N SER A 75 4.60 37.55 -3.67
CA SER A 75 5.25 37.63 -2.36
C SER A 75 4.81 36.48 -1.45
N GLY A 76 5.56 36.21 -0.37
CA GLY A 76 5.22 35.14 0.58
C GLY A 76 3.85 35.32 1.26
N SER A 77 3.34 36.55 1.38
CA SER A 77 1.99 36.82 1.90
C SER A 77 0.90 36.88 0.83
N GLU A 78 1.27 36.81 -0.45
CA GLU A 78 0.31 36.72 -1.57
C GLU A 78 0.06 35.28 -2.03
N ARG A 79 1.01 34.37 -1.77
CA ARG A 79 0.98 32.97 -2.20
C ARG A 79 -0.04 32.14 -1.41
N GLY A 80 -0.89 31.44 -2.16
CA GLY A 80 -1.66 30.30 -1.71
C GLY A 80 -0.86 28.99 -1.75
N ASP A 81 -1.55 27.89 -1.47
CA ASP A 81 -0.96 26.55 -1.34
C ASP A 81 -0.52 26.02 -2.71
N ALA A 82 -1.29 26.29 -3.76
CA ALA A 82 -0.89 26.09 -5.16
C ALA A 82 -1.35 27.27 -6.02
N GLU A 83 -0.51 27.76 -6.94
CA GLU A 83 -0.83 28.86 -7.87
C GLU A 83 -0.42 28.46 -9.30
N GLN A 84 -1.36 28.48 -10.24
CA GLN A 84 -1.23 27.96 -11.61
C GLN A 84 -2.09 28.76 -12.64
N ASP A 85 -2.08 28.35 -13.90
CA ASP A 85 -2.87 28.89 -15.03
C ASP A 85 -2.90 30.44 -15.11
N VAL A 86 -1.76 31.08 -15.41
CA VAL A 86 -1.63 32.56 -15.35
C VAL A 86 -1.83 33.26 -16.70
N ASP A 87 -2.59 34.36 -16.74
CA ASP A 87 -2.64 35.30 -17.87
C ASP A 87 -2.42 36.76 -17.42
N ALA A 88 -1.92 37.59 -18.34
CA ALA A 88 -1.56 38.98 -18.09
C ALA A 88 -2.00 39.91 -19.23
N ARG A 89 -2.91 40.83 -18.95
CA ARG A 89 -3.39 41.86 -19.90
C ARG A 89 -3.59 43.19 -19.19
N ALA A 90 -3.38 44.30 -19.92
CA ALA A 90 -3.52 45.67 -19.40
C ALA A 90 -2.73 45.99 -18.09
N GLY A 91 -1.73 45.17 -17.73
CA GLY A 91 -0.99 45.28 -16.46
C GLY A 91 -1.65 44.56 -15.28
N GLU A 92 -2.87 44.05 -15.44
CA GLU A 92 -3.51 43.13 -14.50
C GLU A 92 -2.98 41.70 -14.72
N LEU A 93 -3.10 40.89 -13.66
CA LEU A 93 -2.75 39.46 -13.64
C LEU A 93 -3.98 38.67 -13.17
N VAL A 94 -4.33 37.60 -13.87
CA VAL A 94 -5.27 36.57 -13.37
C VAL A 94 -4.56 35.23 -13.30
N TRP A 95 -4.99 34.40 -12.34
CA TRP A 95 -4.49 33.04 -12.20
C TRP A 95 -5.47 32.17 -11.43
N VAL A 96 -5.27 30.86 -11.47
CA VAL A 96 -5.97 29.89 -10.64
C VAL A 96 -5.14 29.62 -9.39
N GLY A 97 -5.76 29.80 -8.23
CA GLY A 97 -5.11 29.61 -6.94
C GLY A 97 -5.88 28.65 -6.03
N ARG A 98 -5.16 27.91 -5.21
CA ARG A 98 -5.70 27.12 -4.10
C ARG A 98 -5.23 27.75 -2.80
N ARG A 99 -6.16 27.94 -1.88
CA ARG A 99 -5.91 28.51 -0.54
C ARG A 99 -6.79 27.77 0.45
N ALA A 100 -6.22 27.34 1.57
CA ALA A 100 -6.99 26.70 2.61
C ALA A 100 -8.01 27.66 3.23
N ALA A 101 -9.22 27.14 3.39
CA ALA A 101 -10.20 27.65 4.32
C ALA A 101 -10.36 26.65 5.48
N PRO A 102 -10.85 27.07 6.65
CA PRO A 102 -11.25 26.14 7.70
C PRO A 102 -12.29 25.14 7.16
N GLY A 103 -11.94 23.85 7.14
CA GLY A 103 -12.76 22.77 6.55
C GLY A 103 -12.31 22.26 5.18
N GLY A 104 -11.27 22.84 4.57
CA GLY A 104 -10.64 22.34 3.34
C GLY A 104 -10.37 23.44 2.30
N ALA A 105 -9.46 23.16 1.36
CA ALA A 105 -9.15 24.07 0.26
C ALA A 105 -10.32 24.24 -0.73
N ASP A 106 -10.28 25.32 -1.52
CA ASP A 106 -11.13 25.56 -2.69
C ASP A 106 -10.79 24.53 -3.80
N ARG A 107 -11.27 23.29 -3.68
CA ARG A 107 -10.76 22.12 -4.42
C ARG A 107 -10.86 22.21 -5.95
N GLY A 108 -11.79 23.02 -6.47
CA GLY A 108 -11.89 23.32 -7.91
C GLY A 108 -10.87 24.34 -8.41
N GLY A 109 -10.12 24.99 -7.52
CA GLY A 109 -9.37 26.21 -7.81
C GLY A 109 -10.25 27.46 -7.70
N GLY A 110 -9.67 28.54 -7.19
CA GLY A 110 -10.28 29.87 -7.17
C GLY A 110 -9.67 30.75 -8.26
N LEU A 111 -10.49 31.55 -8.93
CA LEU A 111 -10.00 32.56 -9.86
C LEU A 111 -9.54 33.80 -9.08
N TYR A 112 -8.27 34.18 -9.20
CA TYR A 112 -7.72 35.37 -8.56
C TYR A 112 -7.36 36.45 -9.58
N LEU A 113 -7.37 37.70 -9.11
CA LEU A 113 -6.98 38.90 -9.85
C LEU A 113 -6.03 39.75 -9.01
N ARG A 114 -4.96 40.27 -9.62
CA ARG A 114 -4.09 41.32 -9.04
C ARG A 114 -3.96 42.49 -10.01
N ARG A 115 -4.29 43.68 -9.51
CA ARG A 115 -4.09 44.96 -10.23
C ARG A 115 -2.69 45.52 -9.98
N PRO A 116 -2.15 46.39 -10.87
CA PRO A 116 -0.89 47.10 -10.62
C PRO A 116 -0.86 47.76 -9.24
N GLY A 117 0.08 47.33 -8.39
CA GLY A 117 0.27 47.86 -7.02
C GLY A 117 -0.80 47.50 -5.99
N GLY A 118 -1.76 46.62 -6.32
CA GLY A 118 -2.78 46.12 -5.39
C GLY A 118 -2.52 44.69 -4.92
N SER A 119 -3.21 44.27 -3.85
CA SER A 119 -3.18 42.87 -3.37
C SER A 119 -4.10 41.95 -4.19
N PRO A 120 -3.86 40.61 -4.18
CA PRO A 120 -4.75 39.61 -4.78
C PRO A 120 -6.19 39.65 -4.25
N VAL A 121 -7.17 39.44 -5.14
CA VAL A 121 -8.61 39.30 -4.80
C VAL A 121 -9.19 38.08 -5.53
N ARG A 122 -10.00 37.27 -4.83
CA ARG A 122 -10.73 36.12 -5.42
C ARG A 122 -12.00 36.61 -6.13
N LEU A 123 -12.13 36.30 -7.42
CA LEU A 123 -13.30 36.62 -8.25
C LEU A 123 -14.33 35.48 -8.27
N VAL A 124 -13.88 34.23 -8.30
CA VAL A 124 -14.72 33.02 -8.42
C VAL A 124 -14.15 31.89 -7.57
N GLY A 125 -15.02 31.01 -7.08
CA GLY A 125 -14.66 29.70 -6.54
C GLY A 125 -15.91 28.85 -6.31
N GLY A 126 -15.80 27.76 -5.55
CA GLY A 126 -16.91 26.83 -5.28
C GLY A 126 -16.66 25.41 -5.80
N PRO A 127 -17.72 24.57 -5.94
CA PRO A 127 -17.57 23.13 -6.10
C PRO A 127 -17.20 22.64 -7.51
N GLY A 128 -17.18 23.52 -8.52
CA GLY A 128 -16.77 23.17 -9.88
C GLY A 128 -15.38 23.71 -10.21
N THR A 129 -14.67 23.03 -11.10
CA THR A 129 -13.30 23.40 -11.52
C THR A 129 -13.22 24.83 -12.07
N VAL A 130 -12.07 25.46 -11.91
CA VAL A 130 -11.71 26.75 -12.51
C VAL A 130 -10.32 26.55 -13.11
N ALA A 131 -10.25 26.56 -14.45
CA ALA A 131 -9.00 26.34 -15.18
C ALA A 131 -8.89 27.28 -16.39
N HIS A 132 -7.67 27.51 -16.86
CA HIS A 132 -7.35 28.24 -18.10
C HIS A 132 -8.02 29.64 -18.18
N PRO A 133 -7.72 30.59 -17.27
CA PRO A 133 -8.32 31.91 -17.29
C PRO A 133 -7.64 32.81 -18.34
N ALA A 134 -8.44 33.61 -19.04
CA ALA A 134 -7.97 34.61 -19.99
C ALA A 134 -8.64 35.96 -19.74
N LEU A 135 -7.82 37.00 -19.53
CA LEU A 135 -8.27 38.38 -19.39
C LEU A 135 -8.73 38.94 -20.74
N SER A 136 -9.81 39.73 -20.71
CA SER A 136 -10.22 40.52 -21.87
C SER A 136 -9.17 41.60 -22.18
N PRO A 137 -9.00 42.02 -23.45
CA PRO A 137 -8.01 43.03 -23.83
C PRO A 137 -8.17 44.38 -23.11
N ASP A 138 -9.39 44.69 -22.64
CA ASP A 138 -9.73 45.89 -21.89
C ASP A 138 -9.64 45.75 -20.36
N GLY A 139 -9.23 44.57 -19.85
CA GLY A 139 -9.09 44.32 -18.41
C GLY A 139 -10.40 44.39 -17.62
N ARG A 140 -11.53 44.03 -18.23
CA ARG A 140 -12.87 44.12 -17.58
C ARG A 140 -13.55 42.78 -17.32
N GLN A 141 -13.17 41.74 -18.05
CA GLN A 141 -13.75 40.41 -17.95
C GLN A 141 -12.67 39.34 -17.95
N VAL A 142 -12.99 38.19 -17.38
CA VAL A 142 -12.17 36.98 -17.44
C VAL A 142 -13.05 35.87 -18.01
N ALA A 143 -12.55 35.20 -19.05
CA ALA A 143 -13.12 33.94 -19.55
C ALA A 143 -12.34 32.78 -18.93
N PHE A 144 -12.98 31.68 -18.58
CA PHE A 144 -12.34 30.52 -17.96
C PHE A 144 -13.10 29.22 -18.25
N THR A 145 -12.46 28.08 -18.06
CA THR A 145 -13.06 26.74 -18.19
C THR A 145 -13.69 26.33 -16.85
N SER A 146 -14.89 25.74 -16.86
CA SER A 146 -15.49 25.18 -15.63
C SER A 146 -16.53 24.11 -15.90
N ASP A 147 -16.48 23.03 -15.13
CA ASP A 147 -17.44 21.92 -15.12
C ASP A 147 -18.70 22.14 -14.26
N ARG A 148 -18.87 23.33 -13.66
CA ARG A 148 -19.90 23.62 -12.63
C ARG A 148 -21.37 23.40 -13.06
N ALA A 149 -21.62 23.04 -14.32
CA ALA A 149 -22.93 22.69 -14.85
C ALA A 149 -23.04 21.22 -15.37
N GLY A 150 -22.03 20.38 -15.10
CA GLY A 150 -22.02 18.94 -15.36
C GLY A 150 -21.05 18.47 -16.44
N ASN A 151 -20.56 19.36 -17.30
CA ASN A 151 -19.53 19.13 -18.32
C ASN A 151 -18.65 20.39 -18.44
N ALA A 152 -17.43 20.29 -18.97
CA ALA A 152 -16.57 21.46 -19.13
C ALA A 152 -17.14 22.44 -20.16
N ASP A 153 -17.40 23.67 -19.71
CA ASP A 153 -17.86 24.78 -20.55
C ASP A 153 -16.98 26.02 -20.41
N ILE A 154 -17.15 26.98 -21.32
CA ILE A 154 -16.60 28.33 -21.17
C ILE A 154 -17.54 29.18 -20.32
N TRP A 155 -16.99 29.82 -19.30
CA TRP A 155 -17.66 30.78 -18.43
C TRP A 155 -17.00 32.16 -18.51
N VAL A 156 -17.76 33.21 -18.20
CA VAL A 156 -17.25 34.59 -18.15
C VAL A 156 -17.71 35.27 -16.86
N VAL A 157 -16.81 36.03 -16.23
CA VAL A 157 -17.06 36.88 -15.05
C VAL A 157 -16.44 38.26 -15.25
N ARG A 158 -16.94 39.29 -14.54
CA ARG A 158 -16.28 40.61 -14.51
C ARG A 158 -15.15 40.66 -13.48
N VAL A 159 -14.20 41.58 -13.66
CA VAL A 159 -13.09 41.85 -12.72
C VAL A 159 -13.51 42.47 -11.37
N ASP A 160 -14.82 42.68 -11.15
CA ASP A 160 -15.43 43.03 -9.87
C ASP A 160 -16.11 41.81 -9.18
N GLY A 161 -16.00 40.61 -9.76
CA GLY A 161 -16.64 39.38 -9.29
C GLY A 161 -18.11 39.24 -9.71
N SER A 162 -18.71 40.26 -10.32
CA SER A 162 -20.12 40.23 -10.74
C SER A 162 -20.32 39.56 -12.10
N GLY A 163 -21.59 39.21 -12.40
CA GLY A 163 -22.01 38.84 -13.74
C GLY A 163 -21.46 37.51 -14.26
N LEU A 164 -21.06 36.60 -13.36
CA LEU A 164 -20.72 35.22 -13.66
C LEU A 164 -21.83 34.57 -14.51
N ARG A 165 -21.48 34.08 -15.71
CA ARG A 165 -22.41 33.45 -16.66
C ARG A 165 -21.74 32.35 -17.48
N ARG A 166 -22.50 31.30 -17.80
CA ARG A 166 -22.15 30.27 -18.80
C ARG A 166 -22.18 30.91 -20.19
N LEU A 167 -21.17 30.65 -21.01
CA LEU A 167 -21.04 31.17 -22.38
C LEU A 167 -21.34 30.09 -23.43
N THR A 168 -21.00 28.83 -23.14
CA THR A 168 -21.30 27.66 -23.97
C THR A 168 -22.13 26.63 -23.21
N ASP A 169 -23.08 25.96 -23.89
CA ASP A 169 -24.07 25.05 -23.28
C ASP A 169 -24.22 23.73 -24.05
N HIS A 170 -23.17 23.30 -24.75
CA HIS A 170 -23.22 22.12 -25.62
C HIS A 170 -22.89 20.84 -24.84
N PRO A 171 -23.45 19.66 -25.20
CA PRO A 171 -23.07 18.34 -24.68
C PRO A 171 -21.63 17.87 -25.00
N ALA A 172 -20.71 18.78 -25.31
CA ALA A 172 -19.30 18.50 -25.62
C ALA A 172 -18.44 19.30 -24.64
N GLU A 173 -17.22 18.88 -24.41
CA GLU A 173 -16.28 19.67 -23.61
C GLU A 173 -15.77 20.85 -24.43
N ASP A 174 -15.84 22.04 -23.83
CA ASP A 174 -15.29 23.28 -24.35
C ASP A 174 -14.28 23.83 -23.32
N SER A 175 -13.04 24.10 -23.74
CA SER A 175 -11.92 24.44 -22.85
C SER A 175 -10.90 25.40 -23.49
N TRP A 176 -9.94 25.88 -22.69
CA TRP A 176 -8.88 26.82 -23.10
C TRP A 176 -9.40 28.08 -23.84
N PRO A 177 -10.23 28.93 -23.21
CA PRO A 177 -10.72 30.15 -23.84
C PRO A 177 -9.61 31.18 -24.01
N THR A 178 -9.61 31.90 -25.13
CA THR A 178 -8.73 33.04 -25.38
C THR A 178 -9.46 34.16 -26.12
N TRP A 179 -9.25 35.41 -25.71
CA TRP A 179 -9.90 36.58 -26.31
C TRP A 179 -9.21 37.04 -27.59
N SER A 180 -9.98 37.42 -28.60
CA SER A 180 -9.45 38.17 -29.74
C SER A 180 -8.95 39.56 -29.29
N PRO A 181 -7.95 40.17 -29.96
CA PRO A 181 -7.35 41.44 -29.52
C PRO A 181 -8.31 42.63 -29.50
N ASP A 182 -9.39 42.55 -30.28
CA ASP A 182 -10.51 43.51 -30.33
C ASP A 182 -11.56 43.29 -29.22
N GLY A 183 -11.46 42.19 -28.45
CA GLY A 183 -12.39 41.82 -27.37
C GLY A 183 -13.76 41.31 -27.83
N VAL A 184 -14.01 41.16 -29.14
CA VAL A 184 -15.36 40.83 -29.66
C VAL A 184 -15.62 39.33 -29.83
N ARG A 185 -14.58 38.49 -29.81
CA ARG A 185 -14.65 37.03 -30.01
C ARG A 185 -13.81 36.29 -28.96
N ILE A 186 -14.16 35.03 -28.74
CA ILE A 186 -13.39 34.08 -27.95
C ILE A 186 -13.10 32.86 -28.84
N ALA A 187 -11.84 32.40 -28.87
CA ALA A 187 -11.48 31.09 -29.41
C ALA A 187 -11.32 30.09 -28.27
N PHE A 188 -11.61 28.81 -28.53
CA PHE A 188 -11.60 27.73 -27.54
C PHE A 188 -11.39 26.37 -28.23
N GLY A 189 -10.89 25.37 -27.50
CA GLY A 189 -10.88 23.97 -27.92
C GLY A 189 -12.23 23.33 -27.67
N SER A 190 -12.69 22.43 -28.54
CA SER A 190 -14.01 21.80 -28.39
C SER A 190 -14.15 20.44 -29.09
N THR A 191 -14.79 19.47 -28.43
CA THR A 191 -15.04 18.10 -28.96
C THR A 191 -16.34 17.99 -29.78
N ARG A 192 -16.98 19.12 -30.14
CA ARG A 192 -18.26 19.21 -30.87
C ARG A 192 -18.31 18.56 -32.27
N ALA A 193 -17.17 18.40 -32.94
CA ALA A 193 -17.13 17.89 -34.32
C ALA A 193 -16.13 16.75 -34.54
N ASP A 194 -15.05 16.71 -33.77
CA ASP A 194 -14.13 15.58 -33.67
C ASP A 194 -13.88 15.22 -32.19
N PRO A 195 -13.97 13.93 -31.81
CA PRO A 195 -13.49 13.38 -30.56
C PRO A 195 -12.14 13.88 -30.04
N ALA A 196 -11.20 14.15 -30.93
CA ALA A 196 -9.85 14.56 -30.58
C ALA A 196 -9.74 16.06 -30.22
N GLY A 197 -10.82 16.83 -30.40
CA GLY A 197 -10.87 18.27 -30.22
C GLY A 197 -10.49 19.06 -31.47
N ASP A 198 -11.25 20.12 -31.75
CA ASP A 198 -10.97 21.12 -32.78
C ASP A 198 -10.87 22.53 -32.15
N VAL A 199 -10.31 23.49 -32.89
CA VAL A 199 -10.41 24.92 -32.53
C VAL A 199 -11.71 25.53 -33.05
N TRP A 200 -12.44 26.21 -32.19
CA TRP A 200 -13.68 26.94 -32.47
C TRP A 200 -13.60 28.41 -32.05
N VAL A 201 -14.45 29.25 -32.63
CA VAL A 201 -14.58 30.68 -32.29
C VAL A 201 -16.05 31.07 -32.14
N LEU A 202 -16.38 31.85 -31.10
CA LEU A 202 -17.73 32.40 -30.89
C LEU A 202 -17.70 33.90 -30.53
N PRO A 203 -18.82 34.64 -30.63
CA PRO A 203 -18.92 36.02 -30.16
C PRO A 203 -18.80 36.11 -28.63
N ALA A 204 -18.04 37.07 -28.09
CA ALA A 204 -17.84 37.21 -26.64
C ALA A 204 -19.14 37.50 -25.84
N GLY A 205 -20.15 38.08 -26.51
CA GLY A 205 -21.50 38.24 -25.94
C GLY A 205 -22.29 36.94 -25.78
N GLY A 206 -21.83 35.83 -26.35
CA GLY A 206 -22.58 34.60 -26.55
C GLY A 206 -23.18 34.52 -27.96
N GLY A 207 -23.48 33.31 -28.41
CA GLY A 207 -24.04 33.05 -29.74
C GLY A 207 -23.51 31.76 -30.37
N ALA A 208 -23.84 31.53 -31.64
CA ALA A 208 -23.37 30.35 -32.36
C ALA A 208 -21.84 30.37 -32.55
N ALA A 209 -21.19 29.25 -32.22
CA ALA A 209 -19.78 29.03 -32.46
C ALA A 209 -19.54 28.52 -33.89
N VAL A 210 -18.37 28.84 -34.46
CA VAL A 210 -17.91 28.41 -35.78
C VAL A 210 -16.62 27.61 -35.63
N ARG A 211 -16.56 26.44 -36.28
CA ARG A 211 -15.37 25.57 -36.32
C ARG A 211 -14.30 26.22 -37.21
N VAL A 212 -13.09 26.37 -36.69
CA VAL A 212 -11.96 27.03 -37.39
C VAL A 212 -11.04 26.00 -38.03
N THR A 213 -10.80 24.86 -37.38
CA THR A 213 -9.96 23.79 -37.92
C THR A 213 -10.77 22.55 -38.28
N ASP A 214 -10.32 21.84 -39.32
CA ASP A 214 -10.86 20.53 -39.66
C ASP A 214 -9.74 19.52 -40.00
N GLY A 215 -9.94 18.29 -39.53
CA GLY A 215 -9.04 17.16 -39.74
C GLY A 215 -9.17 16.10 -38.63
N PRO A 216 -8.60 14.90 -38.82
CA PRO A 216 -8.62 13.81 -37.84
C PRO A 216 -7.44 13.92 -36.85
N ALA A 217 -7.14 15.13 -36.38
CA ALA A 217 -6.02 15.43 -35.49
C ALA A 217 -6.56 15.99 -34.17
N ALA A 218 -5.83 15.78 -33.07
CA ALA A 218 -6.16 16.42 -31.80
C ALA A 218 -5.70 17.87 -31.83
N GLU A 219 -6.60 18.83 -31.61
CA GLU A 219 -6.33 20.26 -31.74
C GLU A 219 -6.97 21.07 -30.59
N GLY A 220 -6.15 21.86 -29.88
CA GLY A 220 -6.57 22.57 -28.65
C GLY A 220 -5.59 23.65 -28.21
N GLN A 221 -5.78 24.20 -27.01
CA GLN A 221 -4.96 25.29 -26.43
C GLN A 221 -4.75 26.49 -27.40
N PRO A 222 -5.82 27.16 -27.89
CA PRO A 222 -5.70 28.27 -28.82
C PRO A 222 -5.19 29.56 -28.17
N ALA A 223 -4.41 30.36 -28.93
CA ALA A 223 -3.95 31.68 -28.55
C ALA A 223 -3.94 32.66 -29.74
N TRP A 224 -4.61 33.81 -29.59
CA TRP A 224 -4.67 34.84 -30.63
C TRP A 224 -3.34 35.58 -30.83
N SER A 225 -2.97 35.81 -32.09
CA SER A 225 -1.91 36.78 -32.40
C SER A 225 -2.37 38.22 -32.10
N PRO A 226 -1.47 39.14 -31.70
CA PRO A 226 -1.87 40.50 -31.28
C PRO A 226 -2.50 41.34 -32.40
N ASP A 227 -2.23 41.00 -33.66
CA ASP A 227 -2.82 41.61 -34.85
C ASP A 227 -4.22 41.04 -35.20
N GLY A 228 -4.68 40.01 -34.50
CA GLY A 228 -5.95 39.32 -34.75
C GLY A 228 -6.00 38.50 -36.04
N ALA A 229 -4.87 38.36 -36.76
CA ALA A 229 -4.82 37.72 -38.06
C ALA A 229 -4.67 36.19 -38.00
N ARG A 230 -4.21 35.64 -36.87
CA ARG A 230 -3.93 34.22 -36.67
C ARG A 230 -4.32 33.75 -35.27
N ILE A 231 -4.59 32.46 -35.16
CA ILE A 231 -4.70 31.71 -33.90
C ILE A 231 -3.58 30.68 -33.92
N ALA A 232 -2.70 30.67 -32.93
CA ALA A 232 -1.77 29.58 -32.65
C ALA A 232 -2.47 28.52 -31.80
N PHE A 233 -2.13 27.24 -31.96
CA PHE A 233 -2.75 26.14 -31.21
C PHE A 233 -1.87 24.88 -31.21
N THR A 234 -2.08 24.01 -30.24
CA THR A 234 -1.42 22.70 -30.13
C THR A 234 -2.10 21.69 -31.05
N THR A 235 -1.35 20.92 -31.84
CA THR A 235 -1.90 19.95 -32.79
C THR A 235 -1.05 18.69 -32.98
N THR A 236 -1.68 17.53 -33.14
CA THR A 236 -1.03 16.27 -33.57
C THR A 236 -1.01 16.07 -35.09
N ARG A 237 -1.51 17.04 -35.89
CA ARG A 237 -1.59 16.99 -37.38
C ARG A 237 -0.24 16.71 -38.07
N PHE A 238 0.87 16.96 -37.38
CA PHE A 238 2.24 16.77 -37.88
C PHE A 238 2.95 15.55 -37.27
N ALA A 239 2.23 14.65 -36.59
CA ALA A 239 2.76 13.44 -35.98
C ALA A 239 3.35 12.47 -37.03
N PRO A 240 4.56 11.91 -36.81
CA PRO A 240 5.10 10.86 -37.66
C PRO A 240 4.41 9.53 -37.35
N ALA A 241 4.32 8.64 -38.35
CA ALA A 241 3.58 7.37 -38.24
C ALA A 241 4.04 6.41 -37.12
N GLY A 242 5.24 6.61 -36.55
CA GLY A 242 5.76 5.85 -35.41
C GLY A 242 5.58 6.52 -34.04
N ALA A 243 5.04 7.74 -33.96
CA ALA A 243 4.77 8.46 -32.71
C ALA A 243 3.47 9.29 -32.85
N PRO A 244 2.29 8.64 -32.84
CA PRO A 244 1.00 9.32 -33.08
C PRO A 244 0.62 10.35 -32.02
N GLY A 245 1.20 10.29 -30.82
CA GLY A 245 1.03 11.30 -29.76
C GLY A 245 1.91 12.54 -29.91
N PHE A 246 2.72 12.67 -30.98
CA PHE A 246 3.56 13.84 -31.20
C PHE A 246 2.71 15.11 -31.40
N ARG A 247 2.80 16.06 -30.47
CA ARG A 247 2.17 17.39 -30.54
C ARG A 247 3.15 18.47 -30.97
N THR A 248 2.67 19.48 -31.67
CA THR A 248 3.44 20.67 -32.03
C THR A 248 2.54 21.90 -32.18
N VAL A 249 3.12 23.11 -32.10
CA VAL A 249 2.36 24.35 -32.31
C VAL A 249 2.20 24.66 -33.80
N ALA A 250 0.97 24.95 -34.22
CA ALA A 250 0.60 25.42 -35.55
C ALA A 250 -0.18 26.74 -35.48
N THR A 251 -0.43 27.36 -36.65
CA THR A 251 -1.30 28.53 -36.79
C THR A 251 -2.33 28.35 -37.91
N VAL A 252 -3.50 28.95 -37.72
CA VAL A 252 -4.61 29.05 -38.69
C VAL A 252 -5.18 30.46 -38.67
N ALA A 253 -5.87 30.86 -39.75
CA ALA A 253 -6.62 32.12 -39.77
C ALA A 253 -7.96 31.97 -39.00
N PRO A 254 -8.48 33.02 -38.35
CA PRO A 254 -9.71 32.93 -37.54
C PRO A 254 -11.00 32.56 -38.30
N GLY A 255 -11.00 32.68 -39.62
CA GLY A 255 -12.09 32.21 -40.50
C GLY A 255 -11.91 30.78 -41.01
N GLY A 256 -10.92 30.05 -40.48
CA GLY A 256 -10.44 28.78 -41.00
C GLY A 256 -9.47 28.92 -42.18
N GLY A 257 -9.03 27.78 -42.73
CA GLY A 257 -8.08 27.72 -43.83
C GLY A 257 -6.89 26.80 -43.56
N PRO A 258 -5.78 26.92 -44.31
CA PRO A 258 -4.65 26.01 -44.20
C PRO A 258 -3.93 26.13 -42.85
N VAL A 259 -3.86 25.01 -42.12
CA VAL A 259 -3.07 24.89 -40.89
C VAL A 259 -1.58 24.83 -41.24
N THR A 260 -0.79 25.72 -40.63
CA THR A 260 0.64 25.87 -40.92
C THR A 260 1.47 25.72 -39.66
N ARG A 261 2.57 24.96 -39.72
CA ARG A 261 3.44 24.71 -38.57
C ARG A 261 4.15 26.00 -38.12
N ALA A 262 4.08 26.33 -36.83
CA ALA A 262 4.62 27.58 -36.29
C ALA A 262 6.03 27.43 -35.67
N VAL A 263 6.32 26.27 -35.07
CA VAL A 263 7.61 25.96 -34.42
C VAL A 263 8.34 24.82 -35.14
N PRO A 264 9.68 24.87 -35.30
CA PRO A 264 10.41 23.95 -36.18
C PRO A 264 10.87 22.64 -35.52
N GLY A 265 10.87 21.54 -36.29
CA GLY A 265 11.55 20.27 -35.98
C GLY A 265 10.80 19.34 -35.00
N PRO A 266 11.10 18.02 -34.99
CA PRO A 266 10.45 17.09 -34.05
C PRO A 266 11.03 17.26 -32.63
N ARG A 267 10.39 18.16 -31.88
CA ARG A 267 10.47 18.33 -30.44
C ARG A 267 9.02 18.55 -30.00
N ASP A 268 8.63 17.99 -28.86
CA ASP A 268 7.31 18.19 -28.27
C ASP A 268 7.02 19.70 -28.11
N ALA A 269 5.80 20.17 -28.38
CA ALA A 269 5.45 21.59 -28.15
C ALA A 269 3.94 21.81 -27.95
N ALA A 270 3.58 22.47 -26.84
CA ALA A 270 2.22 22.77 -26.36
C ALA A 270 2.10 24.18 -25.77
N GLU A 271 0.90 24.57 -25.29
CA GLU A 271 0.60 25.88 -24.67
C GLU A 271 1.23 27.11 -25.37
N PRO A 272 0.86 27.40 -26.63
CA PRO A 272 1.45 28.53 -27.35
C PRO A 272 0.96 29.89 -26.82
N ALA A 273 1.87 30.82 -26.53
CA ALA A 273 1.51 32.20 -26.20
C ALA A 273 2.31 33.23 -26.99
N TRP A 274 1.58 34.14 -27.64
CA TRP A 274 2.16 35.24 -28.41
C TRP A 274 2.69 36.37 -27.53
N SER A 275 3.89 36.85 -27.83
CA SER A 275 4.38 38.10 -27.26
C SER A 275 3.53 39.28 -27.75
N PRO A 276 3.40 40.39 -26.98
CA PRO A 276 2.53 41.51 -27.35
C PRO A 276 2.93 42.23 -28.65
N ASP A 277 4.18 42.09 -29.08
CA ASP A 277 4.70 42.58 -30.37
C ASP A 277 4.47 41.61 -31.55
N GLY A 278 3.90 40.42 -31.31
CA GLY A 278 3.66 39.37 -32.30
C GLY A 278 4.93 38.72 -32.86
N ALA A 279 6.12 39.05 -32.34
CA ALA A 279 7.40 38.62 -32.90
C ALA A 279 7.92 37.29 -32.31
N ARG A 280 7.33 36.80 -31.22
CA ARG A 280 7.73 35.59 -30.49
C ARG A 280 6.51 34.75 -30.12
N ILE A 281 6.72 33.44 -30.02
CA ILE A 281 5.79 32.49 -29.42
C ILE A 281 6.52 31.78 -28.29
N ALA A 282 6.01 31.86 -27.06
CA ALA A 282 6.40 30.99 -25.96
C ALA A 282 5.62 29.67 -26.03
N PHE A 283 6.20 28.56 -25.58
CA PHE A 283 5.56 27.24 -25.57
C PHE A 283 6.24 26.29 -24.57
N THR A 284 5.50 25.29 -24.10
CA THR A 284 5.98 24.21 -23.21
C THR A 284 6.44 23.01 -24.04
N SER A 285 7.49 22.29 -23.61
CA SER A 285 8.04 21.13 -24.33
C SER A 285 8.59 20.07 -23.36
N THR A 286 8.06 18.85 -23.39
CA THR A 286 8.54 17.74 -22.50
C THR A 286 9.74 16.95 -23.06
N ARG A 287 10.45 17.51 -24.05
CA ARG A 287 11.54 16.80 -24.75
C ARG A 287 12.76 16.52 -23.86
N ASP A 288 13.17 17.54 -23.12
CA ASP A 288 14.42 17.54 -22.37
C ASP A 288 14.16 17.32 -20.86
N ASP A 289 12.92 17.54 -20.38
CA ASP A 289 12.40 17.12 -19.07
C ASP A 289 10.95 16.56 -19.21
N PRO A 290 10.57 15.43 -18.59
CA PRO A 290 9.19 14.91 -18.64
C PRO A 290 8.13 15.86 -18.09
N ALA A 291 8.50 16.74 -17.15
CA ALA A 291 7.60 17.70 -16.54
C ALA A 291 7.25 18.86 -17.50
N GLY A 292 8.17 19.18 -18.41
CA GLY A 292 8.09 20.31 -19.33
C GLY A 292 9.19 21.33 -19.10
N ASP A 293 9.57 22.04 -20.16
CA ASP A 293 10.48 23.19 -20.12
C ASP A 293 9.87 24.35 -20.94
N VAL A 294 10.11 25.61 -20.54
CA VAL A 294 9.65 26.80 -21.28
C VAL A 294 10.64 27.22 -22.37
N TYR A 295 10.16 27.28 -23.60
CA TYR A 295 10.93 27.76 -24.76
C TYR A 295 10.28 28.98 -25.41
N VAL A 296 11.08 29.76 -26.12
CA VAL A 296 10.62 30.82 -27.01
C VAL A 296 11.13 30.58 -28.43
N ALA A 297 10.19 30.63 -29.39
CA ALA A 297 10.47 30.65 -30.82
C ALA A 297 10.46 32.09 -31.36
N ARG A 298 11.49 32.46 -32.13
CA ARG A 298 11.58 33.71 -32.90
C ARG A 298 12.20 33.44 -34.26
N ALA A 299 11.49 33.75 -35.35
CA ALA A 299 11.98 33.60 -36.73
C ALA A 299 12.62 32.22 -37.04
N GLY A 300 12.04 31.14 -36.53
CA GLY A 300 12.54 29.77 -36.72
C GLY A 300 13.72 29.36 -35.83
N ARG A 301 14.21 30.25 -34.94
CA ARG A 301 15.13 29.88 -33.86
C ARG A 301 14.34 29.60 -32.59
N VAL A 302 14.65 28.50 -31.92
CA VAL A 302 14.13 28.13 -30.60
C VAL A 302 15.23 28.33 -29.55
N THR A 303 14.88 28.92 -28.41
CA THR A 303 15.78 29.09 -27.25
C THR A 303 15.05 28.73 -25.97
N PRO A 304 15.66 27.97 -25.03
CA PRO A 304 15.11 27.79 -23.70
C PRO A 304 15.07 29.13 -22.96
N VAL A 305 14.06 29.31 -22.10
CA VAL A 305 13.92 30.45 -21.18
C VAL A 305 14.13 30.00 -19.74
N ALA A 306 13.60 28.81 -19.41
CA ALA A 306 13.95 28.04 -18.23
C ALA A 306 14.41 26.65 -18.68
N ALA A 307 15.29 26.04 -17.90
CA ALA A 307 15.65 24.63 -17.97
C ALA A 307 15.64 24.12 -16.52
N GLY A 308 14.69 23.29 -16.13
CA GLY A 308 14.50 22.93 -14.71
C GLY A 308 13.45 21.84 -14.46
N PRO A 309 13.51 21.15 -13.31
CA PRO A 309 12.85 19.85 -13.09
C PRO A 309 11.33 19.94 -12.74
N LEU A 310 10.59 20.88 -13.32
CA LEU A 310 9.32 21.38 -12.74
C LEU A 310 8.17 21.33 -13.77
N PRO A 311 6.91 20.97 -13.42
CA PRO A 311 5.87 20.66 -14.40
C PRO A 311 5.18 21.85 -15.07
N GLU A 312 4.50 21.52 -16.19
CA GLU A 312 3.45 22.24 -16.96
C GLU A 312 3.29 23.73 -16.67
N HIS A 313 3.60 24.54 -17.68
CA HIS A 313 4.00 25.92 -17.45
C HIS A 313 2.96 26.97 -17.85
N GLU A 314 2.06 26.68 -18.79
CA GLU A 314 1.08 27.65 -19.33
C GLU A 314 1.66 29.08 -19.53
N PRO A 315 2.72 29.23 -20.35
CA PRO A 315 3.47 30.48 -20.41
C PRO A 315 2.62 31.65 -20.93
N ALA A 316 2.65 32.78 -20.24
CA ALA A 316 1.96 34.02 -20.63
C ALA A 316 2.92 35.22 -20.68
N TRP A 317 2.53 36.28 -21.38
CA TRP A 317 3.37 37.47 -21.57
C TRP A 317 2.86 38.68 -20.82
N ARG A 318 3.68 39.22 -19.91
CA ARG A 318 3.41 40.49 -19.22
C ARG A 318 4.28 41.60 -19.80
N GLY A 319 3.86 42.12 -20.95
CA GLY A 319 4.62 43.13 -21.68
C GLY A 319 5.90 42.54 -22.29
N GLY A 320 7.06 42.92 -21.77
CA GLY A 320 8.35 42.36 -22.20
C GLY A 320 8.74 41.06 -21.47
N ASP A 321 8.21 40.86 -20.26
CA ASP A 321 8.49 39.73 -19.38
C ASP A 321 7.67 38.49 -19.77
N LEU A 322 8.23 37.31 -19.52
CA LEU A 322 7.51 36.04 -19.58
C LEU A 322 7.16 35.58 -18.17
N ILE A 323 5.92 35.15 -17.95
CA ILE A 323 5.44 34.55 -16.71
C ILE A 323 4.94 33.13 -16.99
N TRP A 324 5.06 32.24 -16.02
CA TRP A 324 4.62 30.85 -16.15
C TRP A 324 4.45 30.20 -14.77
N THR A 325 3.78 29.05 -14.74
CA THR A 325 3.66 28.16 -13.58
C THR A 325 4.94 27.33 -13.44
N ALA A 326 5.49 27.27 -12.23
CA ALA A 326 6.61 26.39 -11.87
C ALA A 326 6.34 25.77 -10.50
N THR A 327 7.06 24.73 -10.10
CA THR A 327 7.02 24.22 -8.71
C THR A 327 8.21 24.72 -7.90
N GLU A 328 8.01 24.94 -6.60
CA GLU A 328 9.09 25.10 -5.61
C GLU A 328 9.00 23.96 -4.59
N ARG A 329 10.04 23.76 -3.75
CA ARG A 329 9.91 22.85 -2.60
C ARG A 329 9.30 23.58 -1.41
N ALA A 330 8.36 22.94 -0.74
CA ALA A 330 7.84 23.35 0.55
C ALA A 330 8.55 22.59 1.70
N ASP A 331 8.39 23.08 2.93
CA ASP A 331 8.84 22.39 4.15
C ASP A 331 7.85 21.29 4.61
N THR A 332 6.73 21.13 3.89
CA THR A 332 5.67 20.15 4.14
C THR A 332 5.41 19.33 2.89
N SER A 333 4.91 18.11 3.05
CA SER A 333 4.53 17.26 1.91
C SER A 333 3.02 17.12 1.76
N ASP A 334 2.57 16.94 0.52
CA ASP A 334 1.19 16.68 0.14
C ASP A 334 1.07 15.35 -0.61
N VAL A 335 -0.16 14.86 -0.76
CA VAL A 335 -0.47 13.70 -1.62
C VAL A 335 -0.81 14.17 -3.03
N TRP A 336 -0.04 13.66 -3.98
CA TRP A 336 -0.13 13.96 -5.40
C TRP A 336 -0.53 12.73 -6.23
N THR A 337 -0.99 12.93 -7.47
CA THR A 337 -0.97 11.89 -8.52
C THR A 337 -0.40 12.40 -9.84
N ALA A 338 0.23 11.50 -10.59
CA ALA A 338 0.65 11.69 -11.98
C ALA A 338 0.04 10.62 -12.90
N ASP A 339 0.03 10.87 -14.20
CA ASP A 339 -0.29 9.85 -15.19
C ASP A 339 0.83 8.78 -15.33
N ALA A 340 0.62 7.78 -16.20
CA ALA A 340 1.59 6.70 -16.41
C ALA A 340 2.90 7.13 -17.09
N THR A 341 3.02 8.39 -17.54
CA THR A 341 4.23 9.01 -18.09
C THR A 341 4.94 9.97 -17.13
N GLY A 342 4.27 10.37 -16.04
CA GLY A 342 4.77 11.36 -15.09
C GLY A 342 4.27 12.78 -15.34
N GLY A 343 3.42 12.97 -16.36
CA GLY A 343 2.72 14.21 -16.70
C GLY A 343 1.37 14.34 -15.98
N ASP A 344 0.64 15.43 -16.25
CA ASP A 344 -0.66 15.74 -15.61
C ASP A 344 -0.61 15.54 -14.09
N ARG A 345 0.30 16.25 -13.43
CA ARG A 345 0.52 16.14 -11.98
C ARG A 345 -0.50 16.94 -11.21
N ARG A 346 -1.10 16.34 -10.17
CA ARG A 346 -2.20 16.93 -9.40
C ARG A 346 -2.00 16.74 -7.91
N ASP A 347 -1.97 17.84 -7.18
CA ASP A 347 -2.11 17.88 -5.73
C ASP A 347 -3.56 17.56 -5.31
N HIS A 348 -3.72 16.72 -4.30
CA HIS A 348 -5.01 16.31 -3.75
C HIS A 348 -5.29 16.80 -2.32
N THR A 349 -4.27 17.18 -1.54
CA THR A 349 -4.46 17.48 -0.10
C THR A 349 -4.27 18.95 0.23
N ALA A 350 -3.23 19.58 -0.32
CA ALA A 350 -2.87 20.99 -0.20
C ALA A 350 -3.16 21.64 1.18
N ARG A 351 -2.73 21.03 2.30
CA ARG A 351 -2.98 21.62 3.65
C ARG A 351 -1.80 22.45 4.15
N PRO A 352 -1.94 23.79 4.29
CA PRO A 352 -0.83 24.65 4.67
C PRO A 352 -0.27 24.33 6.05
N GLY A 353 1.05 24.12 6.10
CA GLY A 353 1.80 23.99 7.34
C GLY A 353 1.67 22.63 8.05
N LEU A 354 1.05 21.64 7.40
CA LEU A 354 0.94 20.26 7.87
C LEU A 354 1.41 19.32 6.76
N SER A 355 1.92 18.13 7.12
CA SER A 355 2.28 17.12 6.11
C SER A 355 1.22 16.03 5.99
N GLU A 356 1.00 15.64 4.75
CA GLU A 356 0.28 14.44 4.34
C GLU A 356 1.26 13.44 3.69
N THR A 357 1.11 12.17 4.06
CA THR A 357 2.03 11.08 3.69
C THR A 357 1.30 9.74 3.52
N GLY A 358 1.97 8.73 2.97
CA GLY A 358 1.46 7.36 2.84
C GLY A 358 0.12 7.26 2.10
N PRO A 359 0.03 7.71 0.83
CA PRO A 359 -1.20 7.60 0.05
C PRO A 359 -1.56 6.15 -0.24
N ALA A 360 -2.84 5.79 -0.11
CA ALA A 360 -3.35 4.48 -0.50
C ALA A 360 -4.75 4.59 -1.12
N PHE A 361 -4.94 4.05 -2.32
CA PHE A 361 -6.23 4.06 -3.00
C PHE A 361 -7.06 2.82 -2.68
N SER A 362 -8.38 2.97 -2.64
CA SER A 362 -9.30 1.84 -2.50
C SER A 362 -9.20 0.88 -3.70
N PRO A 363 -9.57 -0.41 -3.56
CA PRO A 363 -9.48 -1.40 -4.65
C PRO A 363 -10.33 -1.09 -5.91
N ASP A 364 -11.34 -0.23 -5.75
CA ASP A 364 -12.17 0.33 -6.83
C ASP A 364 -11.60 1.62 -7.45
N GLY A 365 -10.55 2.21 -6.85
CA GLY A 365 -9.91 3.45 -7.30
C GLY A 365 -10.67 4.74 -7.00
N THR A 366 -11.80 4.65 -6.28
CA THR A 366 -12.75 5.76 -6.10
C THR A 366 -12.41 6.64 -4.90
N ARG A 367 -11.75 6.09 -3.87
CA ARG A 367 -11.37 6.72 -2.60
C ARG A 367 -9.86 6.67 -2.37
N LEU A 368 -9.37 7.60 -1.55
CA LEU A 368 -7.99 7.73 -1.09
C LEU A 368 -7.97 7.68 0.44
N ALA A 369 -6.99 6.99 1.02
CA ALA A 369 -6.61 7.09 2.42
C ALA A 369 -5.19 7.67 2.50
N TYR A 370 -4.90 8.47 3.52
CA TYR A 370 -3.57 9.05 3.75
C TYR A 370 -3.36 9.35 5.24
N SER A 371 -2.10 9.44 5.65
CA SER A 371 -1.69 9.92 6.96
C SER A 371 -1.66 11.44 6.94
N ALA A 372 -2.20 12.09 7.96
CA ALA A 372 -2.39 13.55 7.98
C ALA A 372 -2.00 14.14 9.34
N ASP A 373 -0.96 14.97 9.38
CA ASP A 373 -0.53 15.65 10.61
C ASP A 373 -1.65 16.54 11.20
N GLN A 374 -1.61 16.75 12.52
CA GLN A 374 -2.58 17.59 13.23
C GLN A 374 -1.90 18.86 13.80
N PRO A 375 -2.60 20.02 13.86
CA PRO A 375 -2.04 21.27 14.39
C PRO A 375 -1.51 21.20 15.84
N GLY A 376 -2.02 20.28 16.65
CA GLY A 376 -1.60 20.07 18.05
C GLY A 376 -0.46 19.08 18.23
N GLY A 377 0.10 18.53 17.15
CA GLY A 377 0.93 17.32 17.19
C GLY A 377 0.11 16.05 16.95
N GLY A 378 0.78 14.94 16.69
CA GLY A 378 0.14 13.70 16.25
C GLY A 378 -0.23 13.68 14.76
N ALA A 379 -0.78 12.55 14.32
CA ALA A 379 -1.24 12.30 12.95
C ALA A 379 -2.48 11.41 12.94
N ARG A 380 -3.34 11.52 11.91
CA ARG A 380 -4.55 10.70 11.75
C ARG A 380 -4.63 10.12 10.36
N ILE A 381 -5.20 8.92 10.25
CA ILE A 381 -5.69 8.43 8.95
C ILE A 381 -6.90 9.24 8.54
N VAL A 382 -6.86 9.79 7.32
CA VAL A 382 -7.96 10.49 6.67
C VAL A 382 -8.37 9.70 5.43
N VAL A 383 -9.67 9.53 5.23
CA VAL A 383 -10.25 8.96 4.01
C VAL A 383 -11.04 10.02 3.25
N ALA A 384 -10.79 10.09 1.95
CA ALA A 384 -11.36 11.04 1.00
C ALA A 384 -11.84 10.29 -0.26
N ASP A 385 -12.54 10.99 -1.16
CA ASP A 385 -12.57 10.62 -2.57
C ASP A 385 -11.15 10.61 -3.15
N ALA A 386 -10.91 9.82 -4.20
CA ALA A 386 -9.60 9.73 -4.85
C ALA A 386 -9.15 11.01 -5.60
N SER A 387 -9.95 12.07 -5.57
CA SER A 387 -9.56 13.42 -5.97
C SER A 387 -9.05 14.28 -4.79
N GLY A 388 -9.09 13.77 -3.55
CA GLY A 388 -8.91 14.54 -2.32
C GLY A 388 -10.18 15.23 -1.80
N ALA A 389 -11.32 15.02 -2.47
CA ALA A 389 -12.60 15.57 -2.03
C ALA A 389 -13.17 14.85 -0.79
N ASP A 390 -13.96 15.58 -0.02
CA ASP A 390 -14.69 15.14 1.18
C ASP A 390 -13.88 14.28 2.18
N PRO A 391 -12.71 14.78 2.64
CA PRO A 391 -11.84 14.12 3.59
C PRO A 391 -12.50 14.00 4.97
N ARG A 392 -12.38 12.81 5.57
CA ARG A 392 -12.90 12.44 6.88
C ARG A 392 -11.84 11.70 7.67
N ALA A 393 -11.44 12.24 8.82
CA ALA A 393 -10.55 11.52 9.74
C ALA A 393 -11.22 10.24 10.27
N LEU A 394 -10.43 9.20 10.53
CA LEU A 394 -10.85 7.90 11.08
C LEU A 394 -10.16 7.57 12.41
N PRO A 395 -10.34 8.37 13.49
CA PRO A 395 -9.80 8.02 14.80
C PRO A 395 -10.58 6.84 15.42
N PRO A 396 -9.95 5.70 15.73
CA PRO A 396 -10.60 4.65 16.52
C PRO A 396 -10.84 5.10 17.97
N PRO A 397 -11.67 4.35 18.73
CA PRO A 397 -11.88 4.59 20.16
C PRO A 397 -10.56 4.61 20.93
N GLY A 398 -10.42 5.53 21.89
CA GLY A 398 -9.23 5.62 22.76
C GLY A 398 -7.99 6.30 22.14
N THR A 399 -8.12 6.94 20.97
CA THR A 399 -7.03 7.73 20.36
C THR A 399 -6.72 8.99 21.17
N ALA A 400 -5.48 9.16 21.62
CA ALA A 400 -5.00 10.38 22.27
C ALA A 400 -4.71 11.49 21.24
N GLU A 401 -4.60 12.76 21.68
CA GLU A 401 -4.40 13.89 20.75
C GLU A 401 -3.08 13.77 19.98
N GLU A 402 -1.98 13.50 20.68
CA GLU A 402 -0.63 13.42 20.12
C GLU A 402 -0.28 12.07 19.45
N ASP A 403 -1.17 11.06 19.48
CA ASP A 403 -0.96 9.78 18.76
C ASP A 403 -0.68 10.04 17.27
N ARG A 404 0.22 9.24 16.67
CA ARG A 404 0.47 9.24 15.22
C ARG A 404 -0.07 7.97 14.59
N ASP A 405 -1.18 8.10 13.87
CA ASP A 405 -1.68 7.06 12.98
C ASP A 405 -1.12 7.28 11.56
N THR A 406 -0.36 6.32 11.03
CA THR A 406 0.37 6.39 9.74
C THR A 406 0.23 5.12 8.91
N ASP A 407 0.68 5.16 7.65
CA ASP A 407 0.82 4.00 6.76
C ASP A 407 -0.50 3.24 6.48
N PRO A 408 -1.56 3.93 6.00
CA PRO A 408 -2.84 3.30 5.75
C PRO A 408 -2.78 2.34 4.56
N THR A 409 -3.43 1.19 4.69
CA THR A 409 -3.64 0.21 3.62
C THR A 409 -5.09 -0.26 3.57
N TRP A 410 -5.67 -0.36 2.38
CA TRP A 410 -7.06 -0.77 2.21
C TRP A 410 -7.22 -2.29 2.21
N SER A 411 -8.23 -2.77 2.94
CA SER A 411 -8.74 -4.13 2.76
C SER A 411 -9.23 -4.35 1.32
N PRO A 412 -9.17 -5.59 0.78
CA PRO A 412 -9.57 -5.87 -0.61
C PRO A 412 -11.03 -5.59 -0.95
N THR A 413 -11.92 -5.44 0.03
CA THR A 413 -13.31 -5.01 -0.17
C THR A 413 -13.49 -3.49 -0.15
N GLY A 414 -12.50 -2.73 0.33
CA GLY A 414 -12.61 -1.28 0.54
C GLY A 414 -13.52 -0.89 1.73
N GLU A 415 -13.78 -1.81 2.66
CA GLU A 415 -14.66 -1.58 3.84
C GLU A 415 -13.89 -1.28 5.13
N ALA A 416 -12.63 -1.71 5.19
CA ALA A 416 -11.69 -1.50 6.30
C ALA A 416 -10.34 -0.94 5.83
N VAL A 417 -9.64 -0.24 6.72
CA VAL A 417 -8.25 0.20 6.55
C VAL A 417 -7.43 -0.37 7.72
N ALA A 418 -6.22 -0.85 7.43
CA ALA A 418 -5.22 -1.17 8.45
C ALA A 418 -4.12 -0.10 8.43
N PHE A 419 -3.52 0.22 9.57
CA PHE A 419 -2.52 1.29 9.69
C PHE A 419 -1.62 1.11 10.93
N THR A 420 -0.48 1.78 10.95
CA THR A 420 0.43 1.89 12.09
C THR A 420 -0.09 2.91 13.10
N ARG A 421 -0.24 2.54 14.37
CA ARG A 421 -0.35 3.50 15.49
C ARG A 421 0.99 3.59 16.21
N GLN A 422 1.56 4.79 16.28
CA GLN A 422 2.59 5.15 17.26
C GLN A 422 1.93 6.01 18.36
N PRO A 423 1.88 5.55 19.62
CA PRO A 423 1.33 6.34 20.73
C PRO A 423 2.15 7.60 21.04
N SER A 424 1.55 8.55 21.74
CA SER A 424 2.25 9.73 22.24
C SER A 424 3.24 9.44 23.37
N ASP A 425 2.97 8.42 24.19
CA ASP A 425 3.91 7.94 25.20
C ASP A 425 5.07 7.19 24.50
N THR A 426 6.29 7.71 24.64
CA THR A 426 7.48 7.16 23.99
C THR A 426 7.87 5.78 24.49
N ASP A 427 7.36 5.36 25.65
CA ASP A 427 7.60 4.04 26.22
C ASP A 427 6.59 2.99 25.70
N GLU A 428 5.47 3.40 25.08
CA GLU A 428 4.58 2.47 24.36
C GLU A 428 5.09 2.21 22.92
N PRO A 429 5.21 0.94 22.49
CA PRO A 429 5.61 0.61 21.12
C PRO A 429 4.51 0.84 20.08
N SER A 430 4.91 1.07 18.83
CA SER A 430 3.95 1.13 17.71
C SER A 430 3.34 -0.24 17.38
N ARG A 431 2.08 -0.22 16.98
CA ARG A 431 1.22 -1.40 16.79
C ARG A 431 0.32 -1.25 15.56
N ILE A 432 -0.08 -2.35 14.93
CA ILE A 432 -0.99 -2.32 13.77
C ILE A 432 -2.44 -2.37 14.23
N LEU A 433 -3.25 -1.40 13.80
CA LEU A 433 -4.70 -1.36 14.01
C LEU A 433 -5.43 -1.65 12.69
N VAL A 434 -6.64 -2.20 12.80
CA VAL A 434 -7.58 -2.38 11.68
C VAL A 434 -8.92 -1.76 12.06
N VAL A 435 -9.42 -0.84 11.24
CA VAL A 435 -10.68 -0.09 11.51
C VAL A 435 -11.66 -0.18 10.35
N ALA A 436 -12.96 -0.14 10.66
CA ALA A 436 -14.02 -0.02 9.67
C ALA A 436 -14.10 1.42 9.13
N VAL A 437 -14.16 1.55 7.80
CA VAL A 437 -14.21 2.86 7.11
C VAL A 437 -15.58 3.53 7.25
N ALA A 438 -16.64 2.75 7.48
CA ALA A 438 -17.99 3.30 7.65
C ALA A 438 -18.11 4.18 8.91
N ASP A 439 -17.65 3.68 10.06
CA ASP A 439 -17.93 4.23 11.40
C ASP A 439 -16.68 4.46 12.28
N GLY A 440 -15.48 4.06 11.83
CA GLY A 440 -14.24 4.18 12.61
C GLY A 440 -14.07 3.10 13.70
N ARG A 441 -14.94 2.09 13.74
CA ARG A 441 -14.89 1.03 14.77
C ARG A 441 -13.63 0.18 14.62
N LEU A 442 -12.94 -0.08 15.73
CA LEU A 442 -11.82 -1.03 15.79
C LEU A 442 -12.33 -2.45 15.46
N LEU A 443 -11.70 -3.07 14.45
CA LEU A 443 -11.96 -4.44 14.00
C LEU A 443 -10.95 -5.42 14.58
N ALA A 444 -9.67 -5.04 14.61
CA ALA A 444 -8.58 -5.79 15.23
C ALA A 444 -7.42 -4.87 15.62
N GLU A 445 -6.61 -5.36 16.55
CA GLU A 445 -5.25 -4.92 16.82
C GLU A 445 -4.34 -6.14 16.61
N VAL A 446 -3.15 -5.94 16.03
CA VAL A 446 -2.13 -6.99 15.93
C VAL A 446 -1.26 -6.92 17.19
N PRO A 447 -1.38 -7.88 18.13
CA PRO A 447 -0.61 -7.82 19.38
C PRO A 447 0.84 -8.20 19.11
N MET A 448 1.78 -7.53 19.79
CA MET A 448 3.17 -8.02 19.85
C MET A 448 3.19 -9.41 20.53
N PRO A 449 3.80 -10.45 19.93
CA PRO A 449 3.89 -11.76 20.56
C PRO A 449 4.59 -11.69 21.93
N PRO A 450 4.12 -12.43 22.94
CA PRO A 450 4.57 -12.25 24.33
C PRO A 450 6.04 -12.59 24.58
N HIS A 451 6.66 -13.39 23.69
CA HIS A 451 8.10 -13.70 23.72
C HIS A 451 8.98 -12.59 23.14
N LEU A 452 8.38 -11.52 22.58
CA LEU A 452 9.07 -10.41 21.92
C LEU A 452 8.86 -9.09 22.66
N ILE A 453 9.78 -8.17 22.42
CA ILE A 453 9.63 -6.73 22.61
C ILE A 453 10.05 -6.06 21.30
N GLY A 454 9.33 -5.03 20.89
CA GLY A 454 9.51 -4.45 19.57
C GLY A 454 8.39 -3.53 19.17
N ARG A 455 8.39 -3.12 17.90
CA ARG A 455 7.42 -2.21 17.31
C ARG A 455 7.05 -2.66 15.90
N ASP A 456 5.79 -2.46 15.52
CA ASP A 456 5.24 -2.83 14.22
C ASP A 456 4.86 -1.59 13.41
N THR A 457 5.13 -1.62 12.11
CA THR A 457 4.89 -0.52 11.15
C THR A 457 4.53 -1.05 9.75
N GLU A 458 4.07 -0.17 8.86
CA GLU A 458 3.91 -0.40 7.41
C GLU A 458 3.11 -1.67 7.04
N PRO A 459 1.82 -1.75 7.41
CA PRO A 459 0.98 -2.90 7.10
C PRO A 459 0.53 -2.94 5.63
N ALA A 460 0.34 -4.14 5.09
CA ALA A 460 -0.21 -4.39 3.76
C ALA A 460 -1.10 -5.64 3.71
N TRP A 461 -2.29 -5.49 3.13
CA TRP A 461 -3.28 -6.57 3.00
C TRP A 461 -2.94 -7.60 1.91
N SER A 462 -3.17 -8.88 2.22
CA SER A 462 -3.32 -9.90 1.19
C SER A 462 -4.61 -9.71 0.39
N PRO A 463 -4.65 -10.01 -0.92
CA PRO A 463 -5.84 -9.81 -1.76
C PRO A 463 -7.08 -10.63 -1.36
N ASP A 464 -6.90 -11.69 -0.56
CA ASP A 464 -8.01 -12.49 -0.01
C ASP A 464 -8.59 -11.92 1.30
N GLY A 465 -7.98 -10.86 1.86
CA GLY A 465 -8.41 -10.20 3.08
C GLY A 465 -8.15 -11.00 4.36
N ARG A 466 -7.31 -12.04 4.31
CA ARG A 466 -7.05 -12.96 5.44
C ARG A 466 -5.70 -12.78 6.11
N ARG A 467 -4.81 -11.97 5.54
CA ARG A 467 -3.49 -11.70 6.12
C ARG A 467 -3.11 -10.23 6.00
N LEU A 468 -2.31 -9.80 6.97
CA LEU A 468 -1.48 -8.60 6.87
C LEU A 468 -0.03 -9.04 6.80
N ALA A 469 0.73 -8.50 5.84
CA ALA A 469 2.17 -8.41 5.94
C ALA A 469 2.51 -7.07 6.61
N PHE A 470 3.55 -7.01 7.44
CA PHE A 470 3.98 -5.77 8.10
C PHE A 470 5.46 -5.84 8.49
N SER A 471 6.06 -4.69 8.72
CA SER A 471 7.44 -4.55 9.19
C SER A 471 7.47 -4.62 10.71
N ARG A 472 8.25 -5.54 11.29
CA ARG A 472 8.44 -5.66 12.76
C ARG A 472 9.91 -5.54 13.10
N LEU A 473 10.26 -4.53 13.90
CA LEU A 473 11.56 -4.47 14.58
C LEU A 473 11.36 -5.01 15.99
N ALA A 474 11.90 -6.20 16.26
CA ALA A 474 11.76 -6.85 17.56
C ALA A 474 13.02 -7.60 17.98
N THR A 475 13.18 -7.75 19.28
CA THR A 475 14.15 -8.67 19.90
C THR A 475 13.41 -9.67 20.80
N PRO A 476 13.97 -10.87 21.04
CA PRO A 476 13.46 -11.78 22.05
C PRO A 476 13.55 -11.10 23.42
N ARG A 477 12.53 -11.29 24.26
CA ARG A 477 12.62 -10.87 25.66
C ARG A 477 13.76 -11.64 26.34
N ARG A 478 14.85 -10.92 26.67
CA ARG A 478 15.92 -11.40 27.56
C ARG A 478 15.46 -11.32 29.01
N SER A 479 14.40 -12.06 29.33
CA SER A 479 14.17 -12.51 30.69
C SER A 479 14.53 -13.99 30.70
N ASP A 480 15.61 -14.33 31.38
CA ASP A 480 15.95 -15.72 31.73
C ASP A 480 14.72 -16.39 32.40
N LEU A 481 13.96 -15.56 33.12
CA LEU A 481 12.70 -15.77 33.79
C LEU A 481 11.44 -15.64 32.90
N ALA A 482 11.52 -15.86 31.57
CA ALA A 482 10.36 -15.78 30.68
C ALA A 482 9.29 -16.82 31.06
N VAL A 483 8.23 -16.39 31.75
CA VAL A 483 7.19 -17.29 32.25
C VAL A 483 6.18 -17.60 31.15
N PRO A 484 5.78 -18.88 30.94
CA PRO A 484 4.65 -19.19 30.07
C PRO A 484 3.39 -18.40 30.47
N ARG A 485 2.78 -17.74 29.50
CA ARG A 485 1.37 -17.34 29.58
C ARG A 485 0.56 -18.61 29.78
N VAL A 486 -0.25 -18.67 30.83
CA VAL A 486 -1.10 -19.83 31.12
C VAL A 486 -2.52 -19.50 30.75
N ASP A 487 -2.99 -19.97 29.60
CA ASP A 487 -4.39 -19.86 29.17
C ASP A 487 -5.05 -21.22 29.36
N ARG A 488 -6.01 -21.36 30.29
CA ARG A 488 -6.68 -22.64 30.55
C ARG A 488 -8.18 -22.47 30.82
N PRO A 489 -9.03 -23.39 30.31
CA PRO A 489 -10.42 -23.43 30.69
C PRO A 489 -10.64 -24.17 32.02
N ALA A 490 -11.52 -23.61 32.85
CA ALA A 490 -11.91 -24.20 34.14
C ALA A 490 -13.39 -23.93 34.42
N LEU A 491 -14.04 -24.84 35.16
CA LEU A 491 -15.44 -24.69 35.55
C LEU A 491 -15.55 -23.82 36.83
N PRO A 492 -16.64 -23.06 37.01
CA PRO A 492 -16.91 -22.35 38.26
C PRO A 492 -16.82 -23.28 39.47
N GLY A 493 -16.13 -22.84 40.53
CA GLY A 493 -15.95 -23.61 41.76
C GLY A 493 -14.90 -24.73 41.69
N THR A 494 -14.07 -24.78 40.64
CA THR A 494 -12.96 -25.74 40.52
C THR A 494 -11.60 -25.08 40.76
N SER A 495 -10.62 -25.89 41.13
CA SER A 495 -9.21 -25.51 41.19
C SER A 495 -8.34 -26.44 40.34
N PHE A 496 -7.16 -25.96 39.96
CA PHE A 496 -6.13 -26.74 39.26
C PHE A 496 -4.76 -26.22 39.64
N THR A 497 -3.74 -27.06 39.48
CA THR A 497 -2.34 -26.68 39.73
C THR A 497 -1.59 -26.40 38.43
N VAL A 498 -0.73 -25.39 38.46
CA VAL A 498 0.34 -25.16 37.47
C VAL A 498 1.67 -25.42 38.16
N GLN A 499 2.63 -25.98 37.43
CA GLN A 499 4.00 -26.19 37.89
C GLN A 499 4.90 -25.19 37.18
N GLN A 500 5.59 -24.35 37.94
CA GLN A 500 6.40 -23.27 37.41
C GLN A 500 7.85 -23.40 37.90
N SER A 501 8.80 -23.07 37.04
CA SER A 501 10.24 -23.19 37.31
C SER A 501 10.97 -21.97 36.74
N LEU A 502 11.59 -21.22 37.62
CA LEU A 502 12.22 -19.93 37.38
C LEU A 502 13.73 -20.03 37.60
N PRO A 503 14.61 -19.83 36.59
CA PRO A 503 16.04 -19.80 36.82
C PRO A 503 16.43 -18.61 37.69
N THR A 504 17.35 -18.82 38.63
CA THR A 504 17.93 -17.74 39.46
C THR A 504 19.31 -17.35 38.90
N PRO A 505 19.78 -16.10 39.10
CA PRO A 505 21.11 -15.70 38.66
C PRO A 505 22.20 -16.57 39.33
N PRO A 506 23.33 -16.85 38.64
CA PRO A 506 24.40 -17.71 39.15
C PRO A 506 25.21 -17.09 40.30
N ILE A 507 25.03 -15.78 40.55
CA ILE A 507 25.58 -15.01 41.66
C ILE A 507 24.39 -14.27 42.30
N PRO A 508 24.32 -14.14 43.64
CA PRO A 508 23.22 -13.40 44.29
C PRO A 508 23.06 -11.97 43.76
N PRO A 509 21.81 -11.48 43.62
CA PRO A 509 21.52 -10.19 43.01
C PRO A 509 22.11 -9.01 43.79
N ARG A 510 22.58 -7.99 43.06
CA ARG A 510 23.20 -6.75 43.58
C ARG A 510 24.20 -7.03 44.72
N PRO A 511 25.26 -7.81 44.50
CA PRO A 511 26.16 -8.20 45.56
C PRO A 511 27.05 -7.03 45.98
N ASP A 512 27.23 -6.87 47.29
CA ASP A 512 28.30 -6.06 47.87
C ASP A 512 29.29 -7.02 48.53
N ILE A 513 30.44 -7.23 47.89
CA ILE A 513 31.45 -8.19 48.32
C ILE A 513 32.59 -7.44 49.01
N VAL A 514 32.82 -7.73 50.29
CA VAL A 514 33.96 -7.21 51.03
C VAL A 514 34.97 -8.34 51.22
N PHE A 515 36.15 -8.19 50.63
CA PHE A 515 37.29 -9.01 50.98
C PHE A 515 37.82 -8.54 52.34
N LEU A 516 37.75 -9.41 53.34
CA LEU A 516 38.30 -9.20 54.67
C LEU A 516 39.58 -10.05 54.76
N VAL A 517 40.72 -9.39 54.57
CA VAL A 517 42.01 -10.03 54.34
C VAL A 517 42.90 -9.91 55.58
N ASP A 518 43.47 -11.03 56.00
CA ASP A 518 44.50 -11.08 57.02
C ASP A 518 45.79 -10.38 56.56
N ASP A 519 46.31 -9.43 57.35
CA ASP A 519 47.56 -8.71 57.07
C ASP A 519 48.66 -8.89 58.13
N THR A 520 48.58 -9.96 58.94
CA THR A 520 49.70 -10.38 59.81
C THR A 520 50.86 -10.99 59.00
N ALA A 521 51.98 -11.29 59.66
CA ALA A 521 53.17 -11.77 58.98
C ALA A 521 53.18 -13.26 58.61
N SER A 522 52.22 -14.08 59.08
CA SER A 522 52.05 -15.46 58.59
C SER A 522 51.77 -15.44 57.07
N MET A 523 50.89 -14.53 56.67
CA MET A 523 50.52 -14.20 55.28
C MET A 523 51.67 -13.60 54.42
N SER A 524 52.85 -13.37 55.01
CA SER A 524 54.06 -12.98 54.28
C SER A 524 54.96 -14.15 53.86
N GLN A 525 54.76 -15.34 54.43
CA GLN A 525 55.62 -16.48 54.14
C GLN A 525 55.36 -17.08 52.75
N PRO A 526 56.41 -17.53 52.04
CA PRO A 526 56.25 -18.23 50.78
C PRO A 526 55.72 -19.66 51.02
N GLY A 527 54.64 -20.02 50.35
CA GLY A 527 54.28 -21.44 50.17
C GLY A 527 55.38 -22.18 49.40
N GLU A 528 55.40 -23.52 49.45
CA GLU A 528 56.47 -24.35 48.87
C GLU A 528 56.68 -24.10 47.36
N GLY A 529 57.55 -23.13 47.03
CA GLY A 529 58.04 -22.86 45.67
C GLY A 529 57.77 -21.47 45.07
N GLY A 530 57.11 -20.53 45.76
CA GLY A 530 56.64 -19.28 45.13
C GLY A 530 56.54 -18.03 46.00
N ALA A 531 55.89 -16.98 45.47
CA ALA A 531 55.70 -15.67 46.10
C ALA A 531 54.86 -15.74 47.40
N SER A 532 54.90 -14.68 48.21
CA SER A 532 54.14 -14.60 49.47
C SER A 532 52.63 -14.76 49.23
N VAL A 533 51.89 -15.22 50.25
CA VAL A 533 50.42 -15.33 50.14
C VAL A 533 49.81 -13.98 49.74
N ILE A 534 50.19 -12.88 50.37
CA ILE A 534 49.69 -11.54 50.02
C ILE A 534 50.03 -11.13 48.58
N ASP A 535 51.20 -11.47 48.06
CA ASP A 535 51.52 -11.18 46.65
C ASP A 535 50.67 -12.01 45.69
N GLN A 536 50.35 -13.26 46.05
CA GLN A 536 49.39 -14.07 45.30
C GLN A 536 47.96 -13.51 45.41
N LEU A 537 47.54 -12.97 46.55
CA LEU A 537 46.24 -12.29 46.68
C LEU A 537 46.12 -11.06 45.76
N LYS A 538 47.20 -10.29 45.59
CA LYS A 538 47.23 -9.11 44.69
C LYS A 538 46.91 -9.43 43.24
N ASP A 539 47.46 -10.55 42.76
CA ASP A 539 47.27 -10.98 41.38
C ASP A 539 45.90 -11.65 41.16
N ARG A 540 45.32 -12.25 42.21
CA ARG A 540 44.17 -13.17 42.12
C ARG A 540 42.82 -12.58 42.49
N LEU A 541 42.76 -11.63 43.43
CA LEU A 541 41.48 -10.99 43.80
C LEU A 541 40.81 -10.21 42.64
N PRO A 542 41.53 -9.54 41.72
CA PRO A 542 40.92 -8.91 40.55
C PRO A 542 40.17 -9.90 39.63
N GLU A 543 40.64 -11.15 39.50
CA GLU A 543 39.96 -12.17 38.70
C GLU A 543 38.57 -12.54 39.28
N VAL A 544 38.41 -12.47 40.61
CA VAL A 544 37.10 -12.65 41.28
C VAL A 544 36.18 -11.46 40.98
N VAL A 545 36.72 -10.24 40.99
CA VAL A 545 35.99 -9.01 40.65
C VAL A 545 35.44 -9.09 39.23
N ASP A 546 36.29 -9.40 38.25
CA ASP A 546 35.92 -9.55 36.85
C ASP A 546 34.85 -10.64 36.65
N SER A 547 35.04 -11.82 37.25
CA SER A 547 34.11 -12.95 37.08
C SER A 547 32.74 -12.70 37.70
N VAL A 548 32.68 -12.05 38.87
CA VAL A 548 31.41 -11.66 39.49
C VAL A 548 30.75 -10.55 38.67
N ARG A 549 31.50 -9.53 38.24
CA ARG A 549 30.96 -8.39 37.48
C ARG A 549 30.45 -8.78 36.09
N ALA A 550 31.02 -9.82 35.47
CA ALA A 550 30.49 -10.43 34.25
C ALA A 550 29.10 -11.08 34.44
N SER A 551 28.77 -11.52 35.66
CA SER A 551 27.48 -12.14 36.02
C SER A 551 26.51 -11.16 36.69
N GLN A 552 27.03 -10.12 37.32
CA GLN A 552 26.30 -9.10 38.09
C GLN A 552 26.96 -7.72 37.86
N PRO A 553 26.59 -6.98 36.80
CA PRO A 553 27.21 -5.69 36.47
C PRO A 553 27.07 -4.64 37.59
N ASP A 554 25.99 -4.75 38.37
CA ASP A 554 25.64 -3.90 39.51
C ASP A 554 26.37 -4.30 40.83
N ALA A 555 27.30 -5.25 40.76
CA ALA A 555 28.17 -5.65 41.85
C ALA A 555 29.04 -4.49 42.35
N ARG A 556 29.34 -4.49 43.64
CA ARG A 556 30.30 -3.57 44.27
C ARG A 556 31.26 -4.34 45.15
N PHE A 557 32.48 -3.84 45.23
CA PHE A 557 33.55 -4.49 45.96
C PHE A 557 34.18 -3.53 46.96
N GLY A 558 34.53 -4.06 48.12
CA GLY A 558 35.28 -3.37 49.16
C GLY A 558 36.43 -4.25 49.65
N LEU A 559 37.39 -3.61 50.33
CA LEU A 559 38.54 -4.27 50.92
C LEU A 559 38.73 -3.75 52.34
N ALA A 560 38.81 -4.66 53.29
CA ALA A 560 39.25 -4.39 54.65
C ALA A 560 40.36 -5.36 55.02
N THR A 561 41.27 -4.92 55.88
CA THR A 561 42.24 -5.82 56.52
C THR A 561 42.01 -5.88 58.03
N PHE A 562 42.55 -6.92 58.65
CA PHE A 562 42.50 -7.08 60.10
C PHE A 562 43.82 -7.63 60.64
N SER A 563 44.12 -7.26 61.88
CA SER A 563 45.29 -7.66 62.64
C SER A 563 44.92 -7.85 64.13
N GLY A 564 45.86 -7.66 65.05
CA GLY A 564 45.67 -7.83 66.50
C GLY A 564 46.78 -7.16 67.29
N ARG A 565 47.43 -7.87 68.21
CA ARG A 565 48.46 -7.28 69.09
C ARG A 565 49.80 -7.12 68.38
N GLY A 566 50.54 -6.07 68.69
CA GLY A 566 51.95 -5.93 68.32
C GLY A 566 52.90 -6.67 69.28
N SER A 567 54.20 -6.73 68.93
CA SER A 567 55.23 -7.52 69.63
C SER A 567 55.45 -7.23 71.12
N GLU A 568 55.03 -6.05 71.59
CA GLU A 568 55.18 -5.64 73.01
C GLU A 568 53.85 -5.67 73.78
N GLY A 569 52.78 -6.19 73.18
CA GLY A 569 51.43 -6.20 73.76
C GLY A 569 50.70 -4.86 73.70
N GLU A 570 51.25 -3.90 72.95
CA GLU A 570 50.61 -2.61 72.64
C GLU A 570 49.54 -2.79 71.55
N TYR A 571 48.52 -1.93 71.58
CA TYR A 571 47.35 -1.98 70.72
C TYR A 571 47.69 -1.48 69.30
N ASP A 572 47.42 -2.31 68.29
CA ASP A 572 47.49 -1.88 66.88
C ASP A 572 46.26 -1.00 66.57
N PRO A 573 46.45 0.30 66.19
CA PRO A 573 45.33 1.16 65.82
C PRO A 573 44.57 0.67 64.58
N ASP A 574 45.16 -0.21 63.77
CA ASP A 574 44.64 -0.69 62.49
C ASP A 574 44.06 -2.13 62.55
N MET A 575 43.79 -2.67 63.76
CA MET A 575 43.16 -4.00 64.01
C MET A 575 41.94 -4.33 63.13
N TYR A 576 41.19 -3.31 62.70
CA TYR A 576 40.27 -3.38 61.56
C TYR A 576 40.42 -2.12 60.74
N LEU A 577 40.92 -2.25 59.51
CA LEU A 577 41.17 -1.12 58.63
C LEU A 577 40.43 -1.28 57.30
N PRO A 578 39.32 -0.54 57.07
CA PRO A 578 38.66 -0.49 55.77
C PRO A 578 39.56 0.27 54.77
N ARG A 579 40.32 -0.49 53.97
CA ARG A 579 41.24 0.02 52.94
C ARG A 579 40.47 0.65 51.76
N GLN A 580 39.29 0.11 51.43
CA GLN A 580 38.40 0.60 50.37
C GLN A 580 36.93 0.31 50.73
N PRO A 581 36.09 1.34 50.99
CA PRO A 581 34.63 1.18 51.10
C PRO A 581 34.01 0.61 49.82
N VAL A 582 32.86 -0.05 49.92
CA VAL A 582 32.25 -0.73 48.77
C VAL A 582 31.94 0.24 47.62
N THR A 583 32.51 -0.02 46.45
CA THR A 583 32.42 0.85 45.29
C THR A 583 32.14 0.06 44.01
N ALA A 584 31.59 0.74 43.01
CA ALA A 584 31.46 0.20 41.66
C ALA A 584 32.74 0.43 40.82
N ASP A 585 33.70 1.23 41.30
CA ASP A 585 34.96 1.54 40.63
C ASP A 585 36.01 0.43 40.83
N ASP A 586 36.18 -0.43 39.83
CA ASP A 586 37.17 -1.52 39.86
C ASP A 586 38.60 -1.02 39.99
N ALA A 587 38.94 0.12 39.37
CA ALA A 587 40.31 0.65 39.42
C ALA A 587 40.69 1.11 40.85
N ALA A 588 39.71 1.59 41.63
CA ALA A 588 39.90 1.89 43.04
C ALA A 588 40.09 0.62 43.89
N VAL A 589 39.33 -0.44 43.61
CA VAL A 589 39.44 -1.75 44.28
C VAL A 589 40.78 -2.40 43.98
N ASP A 590 41.18 -2.47 42.71
CA ASP A 590 42.49 -2.93 42.24
C ASP A 590 43.63 -2.16 42.91
N ALA A 591 43.53 -0.83 42.97
CA ALA A 591 44.53 0.01 43.61
C ALA A 591 44.64 -0.24 45.12
N ALA A 592 43.54 -0.60 45.79
CA ALA A 592 43.54 -0.97 47.20
C ALA A 592 44.13 -2.38 47.41
N VAL A 593 43.74 -3.36 46.58
CA VAL A 593 44.28 -4.72 46.58
C VAL A 593 45.79 -4.72 46.35
N ARG A 594 46.29 -3.99 45.35
CA ARG A 594 47.74 -3.88 45.06
C ARG A 594 48.56 -3.23 46.18
N ARG A 595 47.91 -2.51 47.10
CA ARG A 595 48.54 -1.90 48.30
C ARG A 595 48.56 -2.82 49.53
N LEU A 596 48.00 -4.04 49.44
CA LEU A 596 48.11 -5.02 50.52
C LEU A 596 49.58 -5.30 50.85
N THR A 597 49.89 -5.34 52.14
CA THR A 597 51.22 -5.63 52.68
C THR A 597 51.02 -6.35 54.00
N ALA A 598 51.80 -7.39 54.30
CA ALA A 598 51.87 -7.91 55.66
C ALA A 598 52.50 -6.82 56.53
N GLN A 599 51.78 -6.31 57.52
CA GLN A 599 52.21 -5.13 58.27
C GLN A 599 52.84 -5.47 59.62
N SER A 600 52.41 -6.55 60.27
CA SER A 600 52.82 -6.87 61.65
C SER A 600 53.68 -8.14 61.76
N PRO A 601 55.02 -8.02 61.95
CA PRO A 601 55.94 -9.17 62.09
C PRO A 601 55.70 -10.05 63.33
N TYR A 602 54.80 -9.64 64.23
CA TYR A 602 54.44 -10.35 65.46
C TYR A 602 52.94 -10.18 65.78
N GLY A 603 52.11 -10.06 64.74
CA GLY A 603 50.66 -9.89 64.84
C GLY A 603 49.96 -11.13 65.42
N THR A 604 48.80 -10.91 66.02
CA THR A 604 47.80 -11.95 66.34
C THR A 604 46.52 -11.69 65.54
N GLU A 605 45.69 -12.68 65.27
CA GLU A 605 44.56 -12.54 64.36
C GLU A 605 43.23 -12.26 65.08
N ASN A 606 42.59 -11.11 64.81
CA ASN A 606 41.30 -10.75 65.43
C ASN A 606 40.16 -10.49 64.42
N TRP A 607 39.88 -11.46 63.57
CA TRP A 607 38.74 -11.37 62.64
C TRP A 607 37.37 -11.34 63.33
N PHE A 608 37.24 -11.80 64.59
CA PHE A 608 36.01 -11.64 65.38
C PHE A 608 35.65 -10.14 65.56
N TYR A 609 36.64 -9.30 65.88
CA TYR A 609 36.45 -7.85 65.96
C TYR A 609 36.12 -7.24 64.60
N ALA A 610 36.85 -7.60 63.54
CA ALA A 610 36.60 -7.09 62.20
C ALA A 610 35.19 -7.43 61.67
N LEU A 611 34.70 -8.65 61.89
CA LEU A 611 33.33 -9.05 61.55
C LEU A 611 32.28 -8.26 62.35
N ARG A 612 32.55 -7.94 63.62
CA ARG A 612 31.67 -7.10 64.44
C ARG A 612 31.58 -5.67 63.89
N GLN A 613 32.68 -5.09 63.43
CA GLN A 613 32.71 -3.77 62.77
C GLN A 613 31.98 -3.78 61.43
N LEU A 614 32.17 -4.83 60.61
CA LEU A 614 31.45 -5.00 59.34
C LEU A 614 29.93 -5.15 59.55
N ALA A 615 29.49 -5.83 60.61
CA ALA A 615 28.08 -5.93 60.98
C ALA A 615 27.47 -4.58 61.41
N GLY A 616 28.27 -3.66 61.97
CA GLY A 616 27.84 -2.28 62.26
C GLY A 616 27.74 -1.39 61.02
N ASN A 617 28.51 -1.70 59.97
CA ASN A 617 28.52 -1.01 58.66
C ASN A 617 28.97 0.47 58.66
N ASP A 618 29.48 1.01 59.77
CA ASP A 618 29.78 2.45 59.92
C ASP A 618 30.84 3.00 58.95
N ARG A 619 31.78 2.16 58.47
CA ARG A 619 32.92 2.59 57.63
C ARG A 619 33.07 1.88 56.29
N ILE A 620 32.47 0.70 56.11
CA ILE A 620 32.61 -0.08 54.86
C ILE A 620 31.54 0.26 53.82
N GLY A 621 30.34 0.67 54.26
CA GLY A 621 29.33 1.32 53.41
C GLY A 621 28.41 0.41 52.59
N PHE A 622 28.12 -0.81 53.03
CA PHE A 622 27.14 -1.72 52.39
C PHE A 622 25.83 -0.99 52.07
N ARG A 623 25.29 -1.21 50.87
CA ARG A 623 23.97 -0.72 50.44
C ARG A 623 22.87 -1.30 51.35
N PRO A 624 21.72 -0.62 51.50
CA PRO A 624 20.58 -1.16 52.24
C PRO A 624 20.01 -2.42 51.59
N ASP A 625 19.87 -2.43 50.25
CA ASP A 625 19.21 -3.49 49.48
C ASP A 625 20.21 -4.27 48.59
N SER A 626 21.28 -4.80 49.21
CA SER A 626 22.32 -5.61 48.54
C SER A 626 22.48 -6.99 49.17
N SER A 627 22.97 -7.95 48.37
CA SER A 627 23.46 -9.22 48.90
C SER A 627 24.82 -8.96 49.55
N ARG A 628 24.84 -8.77 50.87
CA ARG A 628 26.05 -8.44 51.63
C ARG A 628 26.88 -9.69 51.86
N ILE A 629 28.05 -9.75 51.25
CA ILE A 629 28.93 -10.91 51.28
C ILE A 629 30.27 -10.47 51.87
N VAL A 630 30.74 -11.17 52.91
CA VAL A 630 32.09 -10.97 53.46
C VAL A 630 32.90 -12.20 53.15
N VAL A 631 34.02 -12.03 52.46
CA VAL A 631 34.99 -13.10 52.16
C VAL A 631 36.15 -12.96 53.12
N LEU A 632 36.14 -13.74 54.20
CA LEU A 632 37.20 -13.79 55.21
C LEU A 632 38.33 -14.70 54.73
N ILE A 633 39.50 -14.11 54.48
CA ILE A 633 40.70 -14.79 53.98
C ILE A 633 41.78 -14.72 55.06
N SER A 634 42.21 -15.88 55.56
CA SER A 634 43.20 -15.99 56.64
C SER A 634 43.80 -17.40 56.67
N ASP A 635 45.01 -17.53 57.21
CA ASP A 635 45.66 -18.82 57.45
C ASP A 635 45.42 -19.38 58.87
N THR A 636 44.84 -18.63 59.82
CA THR A 636 44.73 -19.07 61.23
C THR A 636 43.43 -18.68 61.97
N ASP A 637 43.17 -19.31 63.13
CA ASP A 637 42.01 -19.02 63.98
C ASP A 637 42.13 -17.69 64.73
N SER A 638 40.99 -17.14 65.20
CA SER A 638 41.03 -15.86 65.92
C SER A 638 41.48 -16.06 67.37
N VAL A 639 42.74 -15.73 67.61
CA VAL A 639 43.49 -16.07 68.83
C VAL A 639 43.20 -15.20 70.06
N ASP A 640 42.42 -14.12 69.93
CA ASP A 640 41.97 -13.31 71.08
C ASP A 640 40.53 -12.80 70.94
N LYS A 641 39.56 -13.64 71.33
CA LYS A 641 38.13 -13.25 71.43
C LYS A 641 37.86 -12.25 72.58
N THR A 642 38.86 -11.91 73.39
CA THR A 642 38.75 -10.91 74.47
C THR A 642 39.23 -9.54 73.98
N LEU A 643 38.48 -8.47 74.25
CA LEU A 643 38.63 -7.22 73.52
C LEU A 643 39.76 -6.31 74.04
N LEU A 644 40.48 -5.73 73.08
CA LEU A 644 40.97 -4.36 73.14
C LEU A 644 40.48 -3.61 71.88
N PRO A 645 40.19 -2.30 71.93
CA PRO A 645 40.47 -1.38 73.05
C PRO A 645 39.54 -1.62 74.26
N PRO A 646 39.97 -1.25 75.49
CA PRO A 646 39.52 -1.89 76.75
C PRO A 646 38.10 -1.54 77.25
N ALA A 647 37.18 -1.16 76.36
CA ALA A 647 35.82 -0.71 76.72
C ALA A 647 34.72 -1.78 76.50
N GLU A 648 34.94 -2.79 75.65
CA GLU A 648 33.82 -3.58 75.06
C GLU A 648 33.64 -5.03 75.59
N GLY A 649 34.61 -5.63 76.30
CA GLY A 649 34.42 -6.94 76.98
C GLY A 649 35.03 -8.17 76.27
N THR A 650 34.22 -9.21 76.01
CA THR A 650 34.59 -10.39 75.18
C THR A 650 33.54 -10.51 74.08
N ILE A 651 33.94 -10.73 72.81
CA ILE A 651 32.96 -10.97 71.75
C ILE A 651 32.43 -12.39 71.88
N ASP A 652 31.22 -12.53 72.41
CA ASP A 652 30.49 -13.80 72.40
C ASP A 652 30.13 -14.19 70.96
N GLU A 653 30.33 -15.48 70.63
CA GLU A 653 30.10 -16.01 69.28
C GLU A 653 28.61 -15.97 68.89
N GLY A 654 27.70 -16.13 69.86
CA GLY A 654 26.26 -15.97 69.66
C GLY A 654 25.83 -14.52 69.47
N ASP A 655 26.49 -13.57 70.14
CA ASP A 655 26.28 -12.13 69.92
C ASP A 655 26.76 -11.70 68.53
N LEU A 656 27.93 -12.17 68.10
CA LEU A 656 28.45 -11.95 66.75
C LEU A 656 27.56 -12.60 65.67
N THR A 657 27.12 -13.84 65.91
CA THR A 657 26.17 -14.54 65.02
C THR A 657 24.90 -13.72 64.81
N ARG A 658 24.28 -13.26 65.91
CA ARG A 658 23.07 -12.42 65.84
C ARG A 658 23.32 -11.09 65.14
N ALA A 659 24.50 -10.51 65.29
CA ALA A 659 24.89 -9.27 64.60
C ALA A 659 25.00 -9.47 63.09
N LEU A 660 25.70 -10.51 62.63
CA LEU A 660 25.87 -10.82 61.20
C LEU A 660 24.53 -11.17 60.54
N GLN A 661 23.70 -11.97 61.22
CA GLN A 661 22.34 -12.28 60.78
C GLN A 661 21.44 -11.03 60.68
N ALA A 662 21.46 -10.14 61.69
CA ALA A 662 20.70 -8.89 61.67
C ALA A 662 21.20 -7.91 60.61
N ALA A 663 22.50 -7.94 60.31
CA ALA A 663 23.11 -7.17 59.22
C ALA A 663 22.87 -7.79 57.82
N GLY A 664 22.30 -8.99 57.73
CA GLY A 664 22.09 -9.70 56.45
C GLY A 664 23.39 -10.11 55.76
N ILE A 665 24.49 -10.29 56.50
CA ILE A 665 25.80 -10.64 55.96
C ILE A 665 25.90 -12.16 55.82
N ALA A 666 26.16 -12.64 54.60
CA ALA A 666 26.61 -14.00 54.33
C ALA A 666 28.15 -14.07 54.45
N LEU A 667 28.67 -14.89 55.36
CA LEU A 667 30.11 -15.05 55.56
C LEU A 667 30.66 -16.20 54.71
N ILE A 668 31.66 -15.93 53.88
CA ILE A 668 32.46 -16.94 53.19
C ILE A 668 33.83 -17.01 53.89
N GLY A 669 34.15 -18.15 54.49
CA GLY A 669 35.46 -18.40 55.10
C GLY A 669 36.38 -19.10 54.11
N VAL A 670 37.58 -18.56 53.91
CA VAL A 670 38.58 -19.05 52.95
C VAL A 670 39.89 -19.38 53.69
N PRO A 671 40.08 -20.64 54.13
CA PRO A 671 41.31 -21.06 54.79
C PRO A 671 42.46 -21.14 53.78
N ILE A 672 43.51 -20.35 54.02
CA ILE A 672 44.75 -20.42 53.23
C ILE A 672 45.68 -21.50 53.77
N ALA A 673 46.32 -22.27 52.89
CA ALA A 673 47.35 -23.23 53.26
C ALA A 673 48.75 -22.59 53.34
N GLY A 674 49.24 -22.26 54.54
CA GLY A 674 50.57 -21.69 54.74
C GLY A 674 51.08 -21.78 56.19
N ALA A 675 52.42 -21.85 56.34
CA ALA A 675 53.24 -21.74 57.56
C ALA A 675 52.80 -22.51 58.84
N ASP A 676 51.75 -22.10 59.56
CA ASP A 676 51.34 -22.66 60.85
C ASP A 676 50.25 -23.74 60.71
N PHE A 677 50.67 -24.89 60.14
CA PHE A 677 49.83 -26.05 59.85
C PHE A 677 49.03 -26.64 61.03
N GLU A 678 49.30 -26.24 62.27
CA GLU A 678 48.61 -26.75 63.45
C GLU A 678 47.32 -25.97 63.82
N ARG A 679 47.04 -24.79 63.24
CA ARG A 679 45.88 -23.94 63.61
C ARG A 679 45.19 -23.17 62.47
N GLY A 680 44.79 -23.84 61.39
CA GLY A 680 44.06 -23.19 60.29
C GLY A 680 42.78 -22.42 60.70
N LEU A 681 42.28 -21.51 59.85
CA LEU A 681 41.09 -20.64 60.06
C LEU A 681 39.90 -21.23 60.85
N ASN A 682 39.65 -22.53 60.74
CA ASN A 682 38.56 -23.22 61.42
C ASN A 682 39.01 -24.17 62.57
N TYR A 683 40.17 -23.92 63.19
CA TYR A 683 40.77 -24.82 64.19
C TYR A 683 39.86 -25.08 65.41
N ASP A 684 39.22 -24.04 65.95
CA ASP A 684 38.25 -24.13 67.06
C ASP A 684 36.79 -24.36 66.57
N GLY A 685 36.60 -24.51 65.26
CA GLY A 685 35.31 -24.66 64.60
C GLY A 685 34.46 -23.37 64.47
N ALA A 686 34.93 -22.20 64.93
CA ALA A 686 34.12 -20.99 64.95
C ALA A 686 33.80 -20.43 63.56
N ALA A 687 34.76 -20.47 62.63
CA ALA A 687 34.53 -20.04 61.25
C ALA A 687 33.45 -20.90 60.56
N GLY A 688 33.45 -22.22 60.80
CA GLY A 688 32.42 -23.15 60.33
C GLY A 688 31.04 -22.82 60.91
N ARG A 689 30.95 -22.60 62.22
CA ARG A 689 29.67 -22.24 62.87
C ARG A 689 29.12 -20.88 62.42
N LEU A 690 29.98 -19.88 62.24
CA LEU A 690 29.59 -18.54 61.79
C LEU A 690 29.19 -18.51 60.30
N THR A 691 29.92 -19.22 59.43
CA THR A 691 29.55 -19.37 58.01
C THR A 691 28.22 -20.12 57.87
N GLU A 692 28.02 -21.24 58.58
CA GLU A 692 26.75 -21.97 58.61
C GLU A 692 25.59 -21.10 59.13
N ALA A 693 25.76 -20.43 60.27
CA ALA A 693 24.71 -19.62 60.88
C ALA A 693 24.33 -18.36 60.07
N THR A 694 25.22 -17.87 59.21
CA THR A 694 24.94 -16.75 58.29
C THR A 694 24.39 -17.18 56.93
N GLY A 695 24.25 -18.49 56.68
CA GLY A 695 23.87 -19.01 55.35
C GLY A 695 24.96 -18.83 54.30
N GLY A 696 26.20 -18.59 54.73
CA GLY A 696 27.40 -18.59 53.91
C GLY A 696 28.10 -19.95 53.92
N LEU A 697 29.40 -19.96 53.61
CA LEU A 697 30.16 -21.21 53.40
C LEU A 697 31.62 -21.11 53.83
N LEU A 698 32.12 -22.16 54.49
CA LEU A 698 33.55 -22.41 54.65
C LEU A 698 34.06 -23.19 53.43
N THR A 699 35.03 -22.66 52.70
CA THR A 699 35.66 -23.39 51.58
C THR A 699 36.56 -24.50 52.11
N ALA A 700 36.94 -25.45 51.23
CA ALA A 700 38.06 -26.32 51.52
C ALA A 700 39.36 -25.50 51.68
N ASN A 701 40.33 -26.03 52.44
CA ASN A 701 41.67 -25.45 52.53
C ASN A 701 42.23 -25.27 51.13
N SER A 702 42.54 -24.02 50.79
CA SER A 702 42.92 -23.63 49.43
C SER A 702 44.38 -23.19 49.40
N ASP A 703 45.14 -23.78 48.50
CA ASP A 703 46.33 -23.13 47.95
C ASP A 703 45.88 -21.82 47.26
N PRO A 704 46.61 -20.69 47.38
CA PRO A 704 46.21 -19.44 46.74
C PRO A 704 45.96 -19.55 45.21
N GLY A 705 46.56 -20.53 44.53
CA GLY A 705 46.28 -20.85 43.12
C GLY A 705 44.89 -21.42 42.83
N GLN A 706 44.18 -21.97 43.83
CA GLN A 706 42.81 -22.50 43.73
C GLN A 706 41.75 -21.57 44.33
N MET A 707 42.18 -20.50 45.01
CA MET A 707 41.33 -19.62 45.80
C MET A 707 40.22 -18.92 44.97
N ILE A 708 40.51 -18.47 43.75
CA ILE A 708 39.52 -17.80 42.88
C ILE A 708 38.31 -18.70 42.67
N THR A 709 38.55 -19.95 42.24
CA THR A 709 37.51 -20.94 42.00
C THR A 709 36.73 -21.23 43.27
N ALA A 710 37.42 -21.39 44.41
CA ALA A 710 36.78 -21.63 45.69
C ALA A 710 35.85 -20.48 46.13
N ILE A 711 36.27 -19.21 45.94
CA ILE A 711 35.45 -18.03 46.25
C ILE A 711 34.24 -17.94 45.32
N ILE A 712 34.43 -18.06 44.00
CA ILE A 712 33.33 -17.97 43.02
C ILE A 712 32.33 -19.12 43.23
N GLU A 713 32.80 -20.34 43.46
CA GLU A 713 31.93 -21.47 43.79
C GLU A 713 31.19 -21.29 45.12
N ALA A 714 31.79 -20.65 46.12
CA ALA A 714 31.12 -20.37 47.38
C ALA A 714 30.04 -19.28 47.21
N ILE A 715 30.34 -18.21 46.47
CA ILE A 715 29.36 -17.16 46.14
C ILE A 715 28.19 -17.77 45.34
N GLY A 716 28.48 -18.62 44.35
CA GLY A 716 27.48 -19.33 43.54
C GLY A 716 26.68 -20.42 44.27
N LYS A 717 26.96 -20.67 45.55
CA LYS A 717 26.19 -21.57 46.44
C LYS A 717 25.48 -20.81 47.58
N LEU A 718 25.55 -19.47 47.59
CA LEU A 718 24.73 -18.66 48.49
C LEU A 718 23.25 -18.72 48.09
N LYS A 719 22.35 -18.52 49.06
CA LYS A 719 20.91 -18.62 48.81
C LYS A 719 20.34 -17.36 48.15
N VAL A 720 19.58 -17.55 47.08
CA VAL A 720 18.71 -16.54 46.46
C VAL A 720 17.27 -16.78 46.93
N THR A 721 16.57 -15.69 47.29
CA THR A 721 15.15 -15.72 47.66
C THR A 721 14.30 -15.18 46.51
N VAL A 722 13.23 -15.88 46.16
CA VAL A 722 12.25 -15.47 45.14
C VAL A 722 10.87 -15.38 45.78
N ARG A 723 10.23 -14.21 45.69
CA ARG A 723 8.95 -13.90 46.32
C ARG A 723 7.85 -13.81 45.26
N PRO A 724 6.90 -14.77 45.21
CA PRO A 724 5.75 -14.66 44.34
C PRO A 724 4.72 -13.64 44.88
N SER A 725 4.00 -12.98 43.99
CA SER A 725 2.82 -12.18 44.31
C SER A 725 1.79 -12.26 43.17
N ALA A 726 0.51 -12.01 43.46
CA ALA A 726 -0.58 -12.17 42.51
C ALA A 726 -1.59 -11.01 42.59
N THR A 727 -1.91 -10.43 41.43
CA THR A 727 -2.99 -9.46 41.25
C THR A 727 -4.01 -10.06 40.30
N CYS A 728 -5.24 -10.31 40.76
CA CYS A 728 -6.25 -11.10 40.04
C CYS A 728 -7.59 -10.34 39.86
N ASP A 729 -8.31 -10.68 38.79
CA ASP A 729 -9.71 -10.30 38.58
C ASP A 729 -10.63 -10.92 39.65
N ASP A 730 -11.74 -10.24 39.94
CA ASP A 730 -12.78 -10.72 40.86
C ASP A 730 -13.27 -12.13 40.47
N GLY A 731 -13.13 -13.07 41.39
CA GLY A 731 -13.53 -14.47 41.22
C GLY A 731 -12.41 -15.42 40.77
N LEU A 732 -11.17 -14.94 40.65
CA LEU A 732 -9.97 -15.75 40.45
C LEU A 732 -8.96 -15.52 41.60
N SER A 733 -8.29 -16.58 42.05
CA SER A 733 -7.24 -16.47 43.07
C SER A 733 -6.14 -17.52 42.86
N VAL A 734 -4.90 -17.17 43.18
CA VAL A 734 -3.74 -18.06 43.13
C VAL A 734 -3.09 -18.14 44.50
N ALA A 735 -2.69 -19.34 44.91
CA ALA A 735 -1.81 -19.58 46.05
C ALA A 735 -0.53 -20.28 45.58
N PHE A 736 0.62 -19.95 46.16
CA PHE A 736 1.92 -20.49 45.78
C PHE A 736 2.46 -21.42 46.86
N ASP A 737 3.15 -22.49 46.44
CA ASP A 737 3.90 -23.38 47.33
C ASP A 737 5.24 -23.76 46.68
N PRO A 738 6.41 -23.42 47.28
CA PRO A 738 6.59 -22.65 48.52
C PRO A 738 6.43 -21.13 48.31
N ASP A 739 6.13 -20.39 49.38
CA ASP A 739 6.17 -18.93 49.41
C ASP A 739 6.87 -18.44 50.69
N PRO A 740 8.06 -17.79 50.60
CA PRO A 740 8.88 -17.61 49.40
C PRO A 740 9.69 -18.87 49.06
N ALA A 741 10.18 -18.96 47.82
CA ALA A 741 11.19 -19.96 47.47
C ALA A 741 12.60 -19.50 47.87
N ARG A 742 13.40 -20.42 48.41
CA ARG A 742 14.83 -20.22 48.72
C ARG A 742 15.66 -21.34 48.12
N VAL A 743 16.55 -21.00 47.20
CA VAL A 743 17.38 -21.93 46.42
C VAL A 743 18.82 -21.45 46.39
N ASP A 744 19.76 -22.32 46.05
CA ASP A 744 21.14 -21.90 45.74
C ASP A 744 21.17 -21.03 44.48
N ALA A 745 22.08 -20.07 44.40
CA ALA A 745 22.29 -19.29 43.18
C ALA A 745 22.52 -20.21 41.96
N GLY A 746 22.00 -19.81 40.80
CA GLY A 746 21.97 -20.63 39.58
C GLY A 746 21.02 -21.84 39.61
N THR A 747 20.39 -22.17 40.74
CA THR A 747 19.42 -23.28 40.83
C THR A 747 18.00 -22.76 40.60
N PRO A 748 17.21 -23.37 39.69
CA PRO A 748 15.84 -22.89 39.44
C PRO A 748 14.91 -23.00 40.66
N ALA A 749 14.29 -21.89 41.04
CA ALA A 749 13.19 -21.83 42.00
C ALA A 749 11.94 -22.46 41.39
N ARG A 750 11.28 -23.38 42.11
CA ARG A 750 10.09 -24.08 41.64
C ARG A 750 8.90 -23.76 42.51
N PHE A 751 7.74 -23.54 41.87
CA PHE A 751 6.48 -23.19 42.50
C PHE A 751 5.35 -24.10 42.00
N THR A 752 4.47 -24.49 42.92
CA THR A 752 3.14 -25.01 42.60
C THR A 752 2.14 -23.88 42.78
N GLU A 753 1.57 -23.40 41.67
CA GLU A 753 0.49 -22.42 41.68
C GLU A 753 -0.85 -23.16 41.76
N THR A 754 -1.58 -23.01 42.86
CA THR A 754 -2.95 -23.51 43.00
C THR A 754 -3.93 -22.42 42.57
N VAL A 755 -4.39 -22.51 41.32
CA VAL A 755 -5.38 -21.60 40.73
C VAL A 755 -6.78 -22.05 41.11
N SER A 756 -7.59 -21.15 41.66
CA SER A 756 -8.96 -21.43 42.10
C SER A 756 -9.97 -20.46 41.48
N VAL A 757 -11.05 -20.99 40.91
CA VAL A 757 -12.14 -20.23 40.30
C VAL A 757 -13.35 -20.21 41.22
N SER A 758 -13.88 -19.01 41.50
CA SER A 758 -15.08 -18.84 42.33
C SER A 758 -16.29 -19.62 41.77
N PRO A 759 -17.14 -20.22 42.62
CA PRO A 759 -18.43 -20.78 42.20
C PRO A 759 -19.37 -19.74 41.54
N GLY A 760 -19.16 -18.45 41.80
CA GLY A 760 -19.92 -17.34 41.19
C GLY A 760 -19.38 -16.84 39.85
N ALA A 761 -18.29 -17.41 39.33
CA ALA A 761 -17.70 -16.99 38.06
C ALA A 761 -18.67 -17.20 36.87
N VAL A 762 -18.80 -16.18 36.00
CA VAL A 762 -19.79 -16.16 34.92
C VAL A 762 -19.33 -17.05 33.75
N PRO A 763 -20.07 -18.10 33.36
CA PRO A 763 -19.69 -18.94 32.24
C PRO A 763 -19.56 -18.17 30.92
N GLY A 764 -18.42 -18.33 30.26
CA GLY A 764 -18.03 -17.59 29.06
C GLY A 764 -17.21 -16.32 29.33
N SER A 765 -17.02 -15.90 30.59
CA SER A 765 -16.08 -14.82 30.91
C SER A 765 -14.62 -15.28 30.82
N VAL A 766 -13.71 -14.30 30.75
CA VAL A 766 -12.27 -14.50 30.83
C VAL A 766 -11.79 -13.76 32.07
N LEU A 767 -11.20 -14.48 33.02
CA LEU A 767 -10.60 -13.94 34.24
C LEU A 767 -9.08 -13.95 34.08
N ARG A 768 -8.38 -12.95 34.63
CA ARG A 768 -6.93 -12.79 34.55
C ARG A 768 -6.29 -12.70 35.92
N CYS A 769 -5.04 -13.13 36.02
CA CYS A 769 -4.10 -12.68 37.04
C CYS A 769 -2.77 -12.28 36.39
N THR A 770 -2.16 -11.22 36.91
CA THR A 770 -0.73 -10.95 36.74
C THR A 770 -0.02 -11.50 37.96
N LEU A 771 0.83 -12.50 37.77
CA LEU A 771 1.71 -13.02 38.83
C LEU A 771 3.10 -12.41 38.63
N ARG A 772 3.72 -11.93 39.71
CA ARG A 772 5.10 -11.44 39.72
C ARG A 772 5.94 -12.35 40.59
N PHE A 773 7.20 -12.57 40.24
CA PHE A 773 8.17 -13.24 41.09
C PHE A 773 9.40 -12.35 41.22
N ASP A 774 9.49 -11.69 42.37
CA ASP A 774 10.47 -10.66 42.65
C ASP A 774 11.68 -11.29 43.37
N LEU A 775 12.90 -10.92 42.96
CA LEU A 775 14.12 -11.31 43.68
C LEU A 775 14.26 -10.49 44.97
N ASP A 776 14.82 -11.10 46.02
CA ASP A 776 15.12 -10.46 47.30
C ASP A 776 16.60 -10.70 47.65
N PRO A 777 17.48 -9.67 47.53
CA PRO A 777 17.20 -8.29 47.12
C PRO A 777 16.85 -8.15 45.62
N PRO A 778 16.14 -7.06 45.22
CA PRO A 778 15.67 -6.87 43.85
C PRO A 778 16.81 -6.51 42.88
N GLU A 779 16.73 -6.98 41.64
CA GLU A 779 17.67 -6.67 40.55
C GLU A 779 16.94 -5.97 39.40
N ALA A 780 17.55 -4.93 38.82
CA ALA A 780 16.87 -4.09 37.84
C ALA A 780 16.62 -4.85 36.52
N GLY A 781 15.35 -5.05 36.16
CA GLY A 781 14.95 -5.80 34.97
C GLY A 781 14.89 -7.32 35.15
N SER A 782 15.06 -7.83 36.37
CA SER A 782 14.92 -9.26 36.69
C SER A 782 13.48 -9.71 36.99
N ASP A 783 12.50 -8.81 36.96
CA ASP A 783 11.10 -9.11 37.31
C ASP A 783 10.52 -10.23 36.43
N ALA A 784 10.29 -11.42 36.99
CA ALA A 784 9.53 -12.45 36.30
C ALA A 784 8.04 -12.09 36.35
N VAL A 785 7.39 -11.92 35.20
CA VAL A 785 5.94 -11.64 35.13
C VAL A 785 5.24 -12.71 34.30
N GLN A 786 4.18 -13.27 34.87
CA GLN A 786 3.31 -14.29 34.26
C GLN A 786 1.90 -13.73 34.08
N GLU A 787 1.36 -13.90 32.87
CA GLU A 787 -0.07 -13.70 32.61
C GLU A 787 -0.79 -15.05 32.75
N LEU A 788 -1.64 -15.18 33.76
CA LEU A 788 -2.55 -16.31 33.94
C LEU A 788 -3.95 -15.90 33.47
N ILE A 789 -4.54 -16.69 32.58
CA ILE A 789 -5.85 -16.48 31.98
C ILE A 789 -6.70 -17.72 32.19
N VAL A 790 -7.87 -17.52 32.78
CA VAL A 790 -8.87 -18.57 32.98
C VAL A 790 -10.13 -18.27 32.20
N ARG A 791 -10.43 -19.13 31.23
CA ARG A 791 -11.67 -19.10 30.46
C ARG A 791 -12.73 -19.89 31.22
N VAL A 792 -13.76 -19.21 31.71
CA VAL A 792 -14.79 -19.85 32.55
C VAL A 792 -15.66 -20.75 31.67
N ALA A 793 -15.43 -22.05 31.74
CA ALA A 793 -16.06 -23.04 30.86
C ALA A 793 -17.56 -23.15 31.11
N GLN A 794 -18.35 -23.37 30.06
CA GLN A 794 -19.79 -23.52 30.17
C GLN A 794 -20.17 -24.87 30.81
N PRO A 795 -20.92 -24.88 31.93
CA PRO A 795 -21.37 -26.12 32.56
C PRO A 795 -22.14 -27.01 31.58
N GLY A 796 -21.70 -28.25 31.42
CA GLY A 796 -22.32 -29.25 30.56
C GLY A 796 -21.70 -29.39 29.16
N LEU A 797 -20.88 -28.46 28.68
CA LEU A 797 -20.03 -28.75 27.51
C LEU A 797 -18.83 -29.63 27.91
N PRO A 798 -18.23 -30.38 26.96
CA PRO A 798 -16.92 -30.99 27.17
C PRO A 798 -15.87 -29.96 27.62
N LEU A 799 -15.11 -30.28 28.66
CA LEU A 799 -13.95 -29.50 29.06
C LEU A 799 -12.74 -30.03 28.27
N VAL A 800 -12.38 -29.32 27.20
CA VAL A 800 -11.12 -29.54 26.45
C VAL A 800 -10.00 -28.80 27.17
N ARG A 801 -8.79 -29.32 27.14
CA ARG A 801 -7.55 -28.67 27.61
C ARG A 801 -6.43 -28.93 26.63
N VAL A 802 -5.72 -27.90 26.21
CA VAL A 802 -4.47 -27.99 25.44
C VAL A 802 -3.41 -27.10 26.09
N ASP A 803 -2.15 -27.53 26.03
CA ASP A 803 -1.03 -26.78 26.62
C ASP A 803 -0.33 -25.89 25.59
N ASP A 804 -0.04 -24.64 25.96
CA ASP A 804 0.90 -23.76 25.23
C ASP A 804 2.30 -24.39 25.23
N VAL A 805 3.04 -24.28 24.12
CA VAL A 805 4.38 -24.86 23.98
C VAL A 805 5.31 -23.88 23.28
N GLN A 806 6.45 -23.60 23.92
CA GLN A 806 7.54 -22.81 23.34
C GLN A 806 8.78 -23.68 23.08
N VAL A 807 9.35 -23.56 21.87
CA VAL A 807 10.60 -24.24 21.49
C VAL A 807 11.51 -23.33 20.66
N ALA A 808 12.79 -23.69 20.56
CA ALA A 808 13.72 -23.11 19.60
C ALA A 808 13.50 -23.70 18.18
N PRO A 809 13.77 -22.95 17.09
CA PRO A 809 13.69 -23.44 15.73
C PRO A 809 14.72 -24.54 15.44
N THR A 810 14.34 -25.50 14.60
CA THR A 810 15.25 -26.53 14.04
C THR A 810 15.90 -26.12 12.71
N GLY A 811 15.54 -24.93 12.20
CA GLY A 811 15.99 -24.36 10.94
C GLY A 811 15.02 -23.28 10.42
N PRO A 812 15.24 -22.73 9.20
CA PRO A 812 14.43 -21.66 8.61
C PRO A 812 12.92 -21.94 8.58
N ALA A 813 12.52 -23.19 8.35
CA ALA A 813 11.12 -23.63 8.34
C ALA A 813 10.51 -23.85 9.75
N GLY A 814 11.18 -23.40 10.82
CA GLY A 814 10.74 -23.55 12.21
C GLY A 814 11.07 -24.91 12.84
N ALA A 815 10.16 -25.44 13.66
CA ALA A 815 10.37 -26.63 14.49
C ALA A 815 9.23 -27.65 14.34
N GLN A 816 9.53 -28.93 14.53
CA GLN A 816 8.48 -29.93 14.73
C GLN A 816 8.08 -29.94 16.21
N VAL A 817 6.80 -29.70 16.52
CA VAL A 817 6.35 -29.53 17.90
C VAL A 817 5.31 -30.58 18.28
N THR A 818 5.56 -31.25 19.40
CA THR A 818 4.61 -32.17 20.03
C THR A 818 4.07 -31.52 21.29
N TYR A 819 2.77 -31.35 21.36
CA TYR A 819 2.03 -30.81 22.50
C TYR A 819 0.97 -31.82 22.97
N GLN A 820 0.46 -31.66 24.19
CA GLN A 820 -0.59 -32.51 24.76
C GLN A 820 -1.95 -31.84 24.70
N ALA A 821 -2.99 -32.64 24.47
CA ALA A 821 -4.38 -32.19 24.53
C ALA A 821 -5.27 -33.29 25.12
N THR A 822 -6.16 -32.90 26.03
CA THR A 822 -7.09 -33.79 26.72
C THR A 822 -8.50 -33.22 26.68
N ALA A 823 -9.52 -34.06 26.85
CA ALA A 823 -10.88 -33.59 27.07
C ALA A 823 -11.66 -34.56 27.95
N VAL A 824 -12.58 -34.03 28.75
CA VAL A 824 -13.52 -34.81 29.55
C VAL A 824 -14.96 -34.35 29.34
N ASP A 825 -15.91 -35.28 29.45
CA ASP A 825 -17.33 -34.95 29.51
C ASP A 825 -17.75 -34.42 30.89
N ALA A 826 -19.00 -34.00 31.04
CA ALA A 826 -19.55 -33.48 32.28
C ALA A 826 -19.57 -34.50 33.46
N ALA A 827 -19.23 -35.77 33.23
CA ALA A 827 -19.06 -36.80 34.26
C ALA A 827 -17.56 -37.17 34.47
N GLY A 828 -16.63 -36.37 33.94
CA GLY A 828 -15.18 -36.58 34.07
C GLY A 828 -14.63 -37.71 33.18
N ARG A 829 -15.40 -38.24 32.22
CA ARG A 829 -14.95 -39.35 31.37
C ARG A 829 -14.17 -38.82 30.17
N PRO A 830 -13.02 -39.42 29.80
CA PRO A 830 -12.19 -38.91 28.71
C PRO A 830 -12.90 -39.00 27.35
N LEU A 831 -12.64 -38.00 26.50
CA LEU A 831 -13.16 -37.86 25.14
C LEU A 831 -12.00 -37.76 24.12
N PRO A 832 -12.19 -38.24 22.88
CA PRO A 832 -11.20 -38.05 21.83
C PRO A 832 -11.13 -36.57 21.42
N VAL A 833 -9.92 -36.02 21.41
CA VAL A 833 -9.65 -34.64 20.97
C VAL A 833 -9.18 -34.63 19.52
N ARG A 834 -9.60 -33.62 18.75
CA ARG A 834 -9.02 -33.28 17.44
C ARG A 834 -8.47 -31.87 17.52
N CYS A 835 -7.23 -31.68 17.07
CA CYS A 835 -6.56 -30.39 17.08
C CYS A 835 -6.03 -30.05 15.69
N GLU A 836 -6.10 -28.77 15.33
CA GLU A 836 -5.64 -28.24 14.05
C GLU A 836 -4.77 -26.99 14.30
N PRO A 837 -3.50 -26.95 13.81
CA PRO A 837 -2.72 -28.07 13.28
C PRO A 837 -2.49 -29.18 14.32
N PRO A 838 -2.38 -30.48 13.93
CA PRO A 838 -2.24 -31.58 14.88
C PRO A 838 -0.86 -31.66 15.54
N SER A 839 -0.80 -32.29 16.72
CA SER A 839 0.45 -32.53 17.47
C SER A 839 1.45 -33.35 16.65
N GLY A 840 2.72 -32.94 16.67
CA GLY A 840 3.78 -33.48 15.81
C GLY A 840 3.89 -32.78 14.45
N SER A 841 3.10 -31.73 14.17
CA SER A 841 3.25 -30.88 12.98
C SER A 841 4.54 -30.04 13.02
N ARG A 842 4.98 -29.56 11.85
CA ARG A 842 6.00 -28.51 11.76
C ARG A 842 5.33 -27.14 11.87
N PHE A 843 5.73 -26.37 12.88
CA PHE A 843 5.29 -25.00 13.14
C PHE A 843 6.37 -24.02 12.68
N PRO A 844 5.99 -22.90 12.04
CA PRO A 844 6.92 -21.87 11.59
C PRO A 844 7.44 -21.02 12.75
N ILE A 845 8.53 -20.28 12.50
CA ILE A 845 9.06 -19.28 13.44
C ILE A 845 7.99 -18.19 13.68
N GLY A 846 7.77 -17.86 14.95
CA GLY A 846 6.67 -17.02 15.43
C GLY A 846 5.67 -17.79 16.30
N GLN A 847 4.40 -17.41 16.22
CA GLN A 847 3.29 -17.90 17.03
C GLN A 847 2.19 -18.49 16.14
N THR A 848 1.71 -19.69 16.46
CA THR A 848 0.57 -20.35 15.80
C THR A 848 -0.50 -20.72 16.83
N VAL A 849 -1.77 -20.39 16.59
CA VAL A 849 -2.89 -20.87 17.42
C VAL A 849 -3.30 -22.26 16.95
N VAL A 850 -3.17 -23.24 17.84
CA VAL A 850 -3.79 -24.56 17.72
C VAL A 850 -5.19 -24.49 18.31
N THR A 851 -6.21 -24.91 17.56
CA THR A 851 -7.56 -25.11 18.10
C THR A 851 -7.83 -26.59 18.31
N CYS A 852 -8.15 -26.99 19.54
CA CYS A 852 -8.54 -28.33 19.92
C CYS A 852 -10.05 -28.41 20.19
N ARG A 853 -10.72 -29.49 19.76
CA ARG A 853 -12.15 -29.73 19.95
C ARG A 853 -12.43 -31.17 20.36
N ALA A 854 -13.46 -31.37 21.18
CA ALA A 854 -13.99 -32.68 21.53
C ALA A 854 -15.52 -32.64 21.62
N THR A 855 -16.17 -33.71 21.19
CA THR A 855 -17.64 -33.83 21.15
C THR A 855 -18.10 -35.00 22.02
N ASP A 856 -19.10 -34.77 22.88
CA ASP A 856 -19.67 -35.83 23.72
C ASP A 856 -20.71 -36.70 22.99
N ARG A 857 -21.21 -37.74 23.67
CA ARG A 857 -22.25 -38.64 23.15
C ARG A 857 -23.61 -37.96 22.91
N ALA A 858 -23.82 -36.75 23.44
CA ALA A 858 -25.02 -35.94 23.21
C ALA A 858 -24.85 -34.96 22.03
N GLY A 859 -23.71 -35.01 21.32
CA GLY A 859 -23.41 -34.13 20.19
C GLY A 859 -22.94 -32.73 20.58
N ARG A 860 -22.68 -32.47 21.86
CA ARG A 860 -22.21 -31.17 22.36
C ARG A 860 -20.70 -31.09 22.21
N THR A 861 -20.21 -30.00 21.64
CA THR A 861 -18.77 -29.81 21.35
C THR A 861 -18.18 -28.75 22.28
N GLY A 862 -17.12 -29.11 22.98
CA GLY A 862 -16.23 -28.17 23.65
C GLY A 862 -15.03 -27.84 22.77
N ALA A 863 -14.39 -26.71 23.04
CA ALA A 863 -13.19 -26.27 22.35
C ALA A 863 -12.23 -25.57 23.32
N ASP A 864 -10.95 -25.63 23.02
CA ASP A 864 -9.87 -24.91 23.70
C ASP A 864 -8.77 -24.54 22.69
N THR A 865 -7.91 -23.58 23.03
CA THR A 865 -6.89 -23.04 22.13
C THR A 865 -5.54 -22.88 22.83
N ALA A 866 -4.47 -23.33 22.19
CA ALA A 866 -3.10 -23.14 22.67
C ALA A 866 -2.24 -22.33 21.69
N LEU A 867 -1.26 -21.61 22.23
CA LEU A 867 -0.19 -20.95 21.48
C LEU A 867 1.01 -21.88 21.35
N ILE A 868 1.36 -22.21 20.11
CA ILE A 868 2.62 -22.86 19.77
C ILE A 868 3.60 -21.78 19.30
N ILE A 869 4.66 -21.57 20.08
CA ILE A 869 5.68 -20.55 19.86
C ILE A 869 6.99 -21.23 19.42
N VAL A 870 7.49 -20.84 18.25
CA VAL A 870 8.83 -21.21 17.79
C VAL A 870 9.67 -19.94 17.77
N SER A 871 10.43 -19.72 18.84
CA SER A 871 11.15 -18.47 19.09
C SER A 871 12.60 -18.56 18.64
N ASP A 872 13.01 -17.67 17.72
CA ASP A 872 14.42 -17.50 17.32
C ASP A 872 15.16 -16.68 18.41
N PRO A 873 16.09 -17.28 19.18
CA PRO A 873 16.81 -16.57 20.23
C PRO A 873 17.87 -15.59 19.69
N GLN A 874 18.10 -15.58 18.37
CA GLN A 874 19.01 -14.66 17.68
C GLN A 874 18.24 -13.66 16.80
N LEU A 875 16.93 -13.48 17.03
CA LEU A 875 16.13 -12.50 16.30
C LEU A 875 16.68 -11.07 16.54
N THR A 876 17.05 -10.42 15.45
CA THR A 876 17.64 -9.08 15.38
C THR A 876 17.05 -8.32 14.19
N GLY A 877 16.96 -6.99 14.35
CA GLY A 877 16.60 -6.09 13.25
C GLY A 877 15.13 -6.12 12.84
N THR A 878 14.83 -5.45 11.73
CA THR A 878 13.49 -5.38 11.14
C THR A 878 13.26 -6.54 10.18
N ARG A 879 12.13 -7.25 10.34
CA ARG A 879 11.72 -8.38 9.50
C ARG A 879 10.30 -8.20 8.98
N ILE A 880 9.98 -8.85 7.87
CA ILE A 880 8.59 -8.98 7.39
C ILE A 880 7.90 -10.09 8.17
N TRP A 881 6.79 -9.75 8.80
CA TRP A 881 5.92 -10.68 9.51
C TRP A 881 4.57 -10.80 8.81
N LEU A 882 3.95 -11.99 8.90
CA LEU A 882 2.61 -12.26 8.42
C LEU A 882 1.68 -12.54 9.59
N ALA A 883 0.63 -11.73 9.77
CA ALA A 883 -0.47 -12.01 10.70
C ALA A 883 -1.66 -12.60 9.94
N ARG A 884 -2.26 -13.69 10.43
CA ARG A 884 -3.53 -14.23 9.92
C ARG A 884 -4.72 -13.63 10.70
N LEU A 885 -5.73 -13.19 9.94
CA LEU A 885 -6.97 -12.60 10.43
C LEU A 885 -8.15 -13.54 10.14
N ASP A 886 -8.83 -13.98 11.20
CA ASP A 886 -10.05 -14.79 11.11
C ASP A 886 -11.27 -13.96 11.52
N GLY A 887 -12.36 -14.07 10.75
CA GLY A 887 -13.63 -13.38 10.99
C GLY A 887 -14.18 -12.76 9.71
N GLY A 888 -15.16 -11.86 9.87
CA GLY A 888 -15.68 -11.02 8.80
C GLY A 888 -15.64 -9.54 9.22
N LEU A 889 -15.47 -8.64 8.26
CA LEU A 889 -15.32 -7.20 8.51
C LEU A 889 -16.53 -6.54 9.22
N THR A 890 -17.69 -7.21 9.20
CA THR A 890 -18.90 -6.82 9.94
C THR A 890 -18.81 -7.04 11.45
N GLY A 891 -17.83 -7.81 11.94
CA GLY A 891 -17.64 -8.15 13.36
C GLY A 891 -16.30 -7.68 13.91
N THR A 892 -15.75 -8.42 14.86
CA THR A 892 -14.36 -8.31 15.32
C THR A 892 -13.53 -9.37 14.60
N LEU A 893 -12.33 -9.01 14.13
CA LEU A 893 -11.36 -9.93 13.57
C LEU A 893 -10.45 -10.46 14.68
N THR A 894 -10.13 -11.75 14.65
CA THR A 894 -9.19 -12.38 15.58
C THR A 894 -7.86 -12.58 14.88
N VAL A 895 -6.75 -12.12 15.48
CA VAL A 895 -5.39 -12.48 15.03
C VAL A 895 -5.07 -13.85 15.57
N THR A 896 -4.90 -14.83 14.68
CA THR A 896 -4.72 -16.24 15.07
C THR A 896 -3.28 -16.72 14.95
N ASP A 897 -2.56 -16.31 13.92
CA ASP A 897 -1.16 -16.70 13.73
C ASP A 897 -0.32 -15.47 13.39
N GLN A 898 0.93 -15.47 13.81
CA GLN A 898 1.92 -14.46 13.45
C GLN A 898 3.25 -15.15 13.14
N THR A 899 3.76 -15.01 11.93
CA THR A 899 4.95 -15.75 11.51
C THR A 899 5.99 -14.87 10.85
N ASP A 900 7.25 -15.08 11.20
CA ASP A 900 8.40 -14.49 10.52
C ASP A 900 8.48 -15.06 9.08
N LEU A 901 8.40 -14.17 8.08
CA LEU A 901 8.59 -14.50 6.67
C LEU A 901 10.07 -14.44 6.30
N SER A 902 10.76 -13.36 6.71
CA SER A 902 12.18 -13.10 6.45
C SER A 902 13.08 -14.28 6.85
N ALA A 903 12.80 -14.94 7.97
CA ALA A 903 13.54 -16.13 8.42
C ALA A 903 13.45 -17.34 7.47
N ARG A 904 12.44 -17.39 6.57
CA ARG A 904 12.25 -18.49 5.61
C ARG A 904 12.79 -18.20 4.22
N ILE A 905 13.17 -16.94 3.96
CA ILE A 905 13.64 -16.50 2.65
C ILE A 905 15.01 -17.15 2.39
N GLY A 906 15.11 -17.88 1.27
CA GLY A 906 16.36 -18.48 0.82
C GLY A 906 17.35 -17.44 0.27
N ASP A 907 18.52 -17.90 -0.16
CA ASP A 907 19.68 -17.06 -0.53
C ASP A 907 19.44 -16.05 -1.68
N GLY A 908 18.28 -16.09 -2.34
CA GLY A 908 17.87 -15.13 -3.38
C GLY A 908 17.46 -13.74 -2.87
N CYS A 909 17.37 -13.56 -1.55
CA CYS A 909 17.23 -12.29 -0.82
C CYS A 909 17.89 -12.49 0.56
N PRO A 910 19.22 -12.26 0.69
CA PRO A 910 20.01 -12.85 1.78
C PRO A 910 20.09 -12.01 3.05
N ALA A 911 19.80 -10.71 3.03
CA ALA A 911 19.72 -9.91 4.24
C ALA A 911 18.32 -10.03 4.87
N ARG A 912 18.28 -10.05 6.21
CA ARG A 912 17.09 -10.43 7.02
C ARG A 912 16.94 -9.60 8.31
N GLU A 913 17.69 -8.52 8.44
CA GLU A 913 17.71 -7.69 9.66
C GLU A 913 17.22 -6.27 9.40
N THR A 914 16.78 -5.98 8.18
CA THR A 914 16.39 -4.63 7.74
C THR A 914 15.32 -4.65 6.66
N ASP A 915 14.46 -5.67 6.67
CA ASP A 915 13.39 -5.82 5.69
C ASP A 915 12.20 -4.97 6.08
N ARG A 916 11.65 -4.21 5.12
CA ARG A 916 10.57 -3.26 5.39
C ARG A 916 9.68 -2.99 4.17
N SER A 917 8.59 -2.31 4.42
CA SER A 917 7.63 -1.81 3.45
C SER A 917 7.07 -2.92 2.55
N PRO A 918 6.43 -3.96 3.13
CA PRO A 918 5.89 -5.06 2.35
C PRO A 918 4.68 -4.62 1.51
N ALA A 919 4.58 -5.13 0.28
CA ALA A 919 3.47 -4.89 -0.62
C ALA A 919 3.09 -6.16 -1.38
N TRP A 920 1.82 -6.57 -1.26
CA TRP A 920 1.29 -7.76 -1.91
C TRP A 920 1.01 -7.54 -3.40
N SER A 921 1.29 -8.56 -4.23
CA SER A 921 0.79 -8.61 -5.60
C SER A 921 -0.73 -8.80 -5.60
N PRO A 922 -1.48 -8.25 -6.58
CA PRO A 922 -2.95 -8.34 -6.61
C PRO A 922 -3.52 -9.76 -6.73
N ASP A 923 -2.71 -10.73 -7.17
CA ASP A 923 -3.05 -12.15 -7.26
C ASP A 923 -2.69 -12.95 -6.00
N GLY A 924 -2.02 -12.33 -5.03
CA GLY A 924 -1.59 -12.94 -3.77
C GLY A 924 -0.41 -13.91 -3.90
N THR A 925 0.24 -13.99 -5.06
CA THR A 925 1.33 -14.94 -5.32
C THR A 925 2.70 -14.43 -4.86
N ALA A 926 2.85 -13.13 -4.63
CA ALA A 926 4.11 -12.50 -4.25
C ALA A 926 3.93 -11.34 -3.25
N ILE A 927 5.00 -11.06 -2.52
CA ILE A 927 5.19 -9.90 -1.65
C ILE A 927 6.50 -9.24 -2.08
N ALA A 928 6.44 -7.96 -2.44
CA ALA A 928 7.59 -7.11 -2.66
C ALA A 928 7.94 -6.39 -1.35
N PHE A 929 9.22 -6.17 -1.06
CA PHE A 929 9.68 -5.41 0.11
C PHE A 929 11.07 -4.83 -0.16
N ALA A 930 11.48 -3.82 0.63
CA ALA A 930 12.83 -3.26 0.57
C ALA A 930 13.75 -4.00 1.55
N ASP A 931 14.78 -4.66 1.03
CA ASP A 931 15.86 -5.28 1.80
C ASP A 931 17.00 -4.26 1.95
N SER A 932 17.23 -3.78 3.18
CA SER A 932 18.23 -2.73 3.45
C SER A 932 19.67 -3.23 3.65
N SER A 933 20.11 -4.17 2.82
CA SER A 933 21.51 -4.21 2.36
C SER A 933 22.03 -2.80 1.98
N ARG A 934 23.35 -2.58 1.94
CA ARG A 934 23.91 -1.24 1.61
C ARG A 934 24.52 -1.24 0.20
N PRO A 935 23.90 -0.59 -0.82
CA PRO A 935 22.64 0.16 -0.82
C PRO A 935 21.38 -0.72 -1.02
N ALA A 936 20.25 -0.32 -0.42
CA ALA A 936 19.06 -1.15 -0.27
C ALA A 936 18.46 -1.58 -1.61
N ASP A 937 17.98 -2.82 -1.69
CA ASP A 937 17.49 -3.44 -2.92
C ASP A 937 16.01 -3.83 -2.83
N LEU A 938 15.40 -4.06 -4.00
CA LEU A 938 14.05 -4.59 -4.11
C LEU A 938 14.10 -6.11 -4.00
N CYS A 939 13.36 -6.67 -3.05
CA CYS A 939 13.15 -8.11 -2.91
C CYS A 939 11.70 -8.47 -3.25
N VAL A 940 11.50 -9.58 -3.94
CA VAL A 940 10.16 -10.15 -4.20
C VAL A 940 10.17 -11.64 -3.93
N VAL A 941 9.28 -12.09 -3.04
CA VAL A 941 9.19 -13.47 -2.53
C VAL A 941 7.75 -13.97 -2.55
N ALA A 942 7.53 -15.28 -2.61
CA ALA A 942 6.20 -15.86 -2.37
C ALA A 942 5.85 -15.85 -0.87
N PRO A 943 4.56 -15.86 -0.48
CA PRO A 943 4.13 -15.80 0.93
C PRO A 943 4.53 -16.99 1.82
N ASP A 944 5.20 -18.00 1.27
CA ASP A 944 5.78 -19.14 2.00
C ASP A 944 7.31 -19.03 2.19
N GLY A 945 7.95 -18.00 1.62
CA GLY A 945 9.40 -17.78 1.60
C GLY A 945 10.11 -18.27 0.32
N SER A 946 9.38 -18.91 -0.61
CA SER A 946 9.94 -19.44 -1.86
C SER A 946 10.03 -18.37 -2.97
N ALA A 947 10.70 -18.71 -4.08
CA ALA A 947 10.79 -17.88 -5.30
C ALA A 947 11.33 -16.44 -5.08
N ALA A 948 12.18 -16.24 -4.07
CA ALA A 948 12.88 -14.98 -3.79
C ALA A 948 13.73 -14.52 -4.99
N ARG A 949 13.61 -13.24 -5.37
CA ARG A 949 14.37 -12.60 -6.46
C ARG A 949 14.53 -11.10 -6.25
N HIS A 950 15.57 -10.55 -6.87
CA HIS A 950 15.76 -9.11 -7.08
C HIS A 950 15.35 -8.72 -8.51
N PRO A 951 14.20 -8.06 -8.74
CA PRO A 951 13.73 -7.71 -10.09
C PRO A 951 14.37 -6.42 -10.65
N LEU A 952 15.04 -5.62 -9.82
CA LEU A 952 15.74 -4.39 -10.18
C LEU A 952 17.25 -4.60 -10.07
N ALA A 953 18.02 -4.36 -11.12
CA ALA A 953 19.46 -4.59 -11.09
C ALA A 953 20.20 -3.43 -10.39
N ALA A 954 21.26 -3.73 -9.65
CA ALA A 954 22.06 -2.72 -8.95
C ALA A 954 22.62 -1.61 -9.88
N GLY A 955 22.92 -1.93 -11.14
CA GLY A 955 23.36 -0.97 -12.14
C GLY A 955 22.26 0.01 -12.58
N ASP A 956 20.99 -0.40 -12.53
CA ASP A 956 19.84 0.45 -12.87
C ASP A 956 19.42 1.38 -11.71
N ARG A 957 19.99 1.18 -10.51
CA ARG A 957 19.74 2.00 -9.31
C ARG A 957 20.66 3.23 -9.20
N ASP A 958 21.75 3.26 -9.96
CA ASP A 958 22.85 4.25 -9.84
C ASP A 958 23.34 4.45 -8.39
N GLY A 959 23.53 3.34 -7.67
CA GLY A 959 23.95 3.32 -6.27
C GLY A 959 22.88 3.74 -5.24
N ARG A 960 21.68 4.12 -5.67
CA ARG A 960 20.59 4.56 -4.78
C ARG A 960 19.87 3.40 -4.09
N SER A 961 19.28 3.70 -2.93
CA SER A 961 18.57 2.73 -2.10
C SER A 961 17.09 2.66 -2.46
N VAL A 962 16.54 1.44 -2.56
CA VAL A 962 15.11 1.19 -2.77
C VAL A 962 14.33 1.40 -1.47
N ALA A 963 13.14 1.97 -1.57
CA ALA A 963 12.12 1.99 -0.51
C ALA A 963 10.70 1.92 -1.11
N ASP A 964 9.72 1.71 -0.25
CA ASP A 964 8.29 1.94 -0.53
C ASP A 964 7.76 1.24 -1.82
N PRO A 965 7.92 -0.09 -1.99
CA PRO A 965 7.43 -0.77 -3.18
C PRO A 965 5.90 -0.84 -3.22
N ALA A 966 5.31 -0.64 -4.40
CA ALA A 966 3.88 -0.80 -4.61
C ALA A 966 3.59 -1.57 -5.91
N TRP A 967 2.58 -2.43 -5.89
CA TRP A 967 2.14 -3.17 -7.07
C TRP A 967 1.06 -2.43 -7.85
N SER A 968 1.19 -2.45 -9.18
CA SER A 968 0.12 -2.04 -10.10
C SER A 968 -1.10 -2.96 -9.98
N PRO A 969 -2.33 -2.48 -10.27
CA PRO A 969 -3.57 -3.24 -10.03
C PRO A 969 -3.74 -4.47 -10.93
N ASP A 970 -2.98 -4.58 -12.03
CA ASP A 970 -2.94 -5.76 -12.90
C ASP A 970 -1.76 -6.71 -12.62
N GLY A 971 -0.93 -6.39 -11.60
CA GLY A 971 0.24 -7.17 -11.19
C GLY A 971 1.42 -7.14 -12.15
N ARG A 972 1.40 -6.33 -13.22
CA ARG A 972 2.46 -6.34 -14.24
C ARG A 972 3.64 -5.44 -13.96
N ARG A 973 3.46 -4.43 -13.13
CA ARG A 973 4.44 -3.39 -12.79
C ARG A 973 4.59 -3.25 -11.28
N ILE A 974 5.78 -2.88 -10.84
CA ILE A 974 6.09 -2.43 -9.48
C ILE A 974 6.55 -0.97 -9.59
N ALA A 975 6.07 -0.09 -8.71
CA ALA A 975 6.67 1.23 -8.47
C ALA A 975 7.52 1.18 -7.21
N VAL A 976 8.63 1.90 -7.17
CA VAL A 976 9.47 2.06 -5.97
C VAL A 976 10.01 3.48 -5.85
N THR A 977 10.28 3.91 -4.62
CA THR A 977 11.11 5.08 -4.34
C THR A 977 12.60 4.71 -4.51
N LEU A 978 13.39 5.54 -5.18
CA LEU A 978 14.85 5.51 -5.14
C LEU A 978 15.37 6.71 -4.35
N ARG A 979 16.10 6.45 -3.26
CA ARG A 979 16.64 7.49 -2.36
C ARG A 979 18.17 7.55 -2.47
N GLY A 980 18.70 8.74 -2.75
CA GLY A 980 20.12 9.07 -2.64
C GLY A 980 20.50 9.56 -1.24
N SER A 981 21.78 9.88 -1.02
CA SER A 981 22.25 10.51 0.24
C SER A 981 22.13 12.03 0.25
N GLU A 982 22.28 12.66 -0.92
CA GLU A 982 22.18 14.11 -1.13
C GLU A 982 21.09 14.47 -2.16
N GLU A 983 20.62 13.49 -2.93
CA GLU A 983 19.58 13.68 -3.94
C GLU A 983 18.17 13.40 -3.38
N PRO A 984 17.21 14.32 -3.62
CA PRO A 984 15.78 14.10 -3.42
C PRO A 984 15.26 12.86 -4.17
N PRO A 985 14.19 12.21 -3.67
CA PRO A 985 13.79 10.90 -4.15
C PRO A 985 13.15 10.92 -5.56
N ASP A 986 13.48 9.88 -6.33
CA ASP A 986 12.80 9.53 -7.59
C ASP A 986 11.75 8.45 -7.32
N ILE A 987 10.72 8.40 -8.16
CA ILE A 987 9.83 7.24 -8.29
C ILE A 987 10.04 6.61 -9.66
N VAL A 988 10.39 5.33 -9.65
CA VAL A 988 10.59 4.54 -10.86
C VAL A 988 9.61 3.38 -10.93
N VAL A 989 9.19 3.04 -12.14
CA VAL A 989 8.27 1.93 -12.42
C VAL A 989 8.97 0.91 -13.30
N LEU A 990 8.97 -0.36 -12.87
CA LEU A 990 9.60 -1.48 -13.56
C LEU A 990 8.62 -2.63 -13.80
N PRO A 991 8.87 -3.54 -14.75
CA PRO A 991 8.09 -4.77 -14.89
C PRO A 991 8.20 -5.63 -13.61
N GLY A 992 7.08 -6.19 -13.13
CA GLY A 992 7.06 -7.03 -11.92
C GLY A 992 7.78 -8.38 -12.08
N ALA A 993 8.03 -8.80 -13.32
CA ALA A 993 8.92 -9.91 -13.65
C ALA A 993 10.42 -9.55 -13.58
N GLY A 994 10.75 -8.27 -13.46
CA GLY A 994 12.09 -7.70 -13.56
C GLY A 994 12.40 -7.11 -14.94
N GLY A 995 13.31 -6.15 -14.97
CA GLY A 995 13.71 -5.42 -16.18
C GLY A 995 14.09 -3.96 -15.87
N PRO A 996 14.57 -3.21 -16.89
CA PRO A 996 15.01 -1.84 -16.70
C PRO A 996 13.84 -0.95 -16.23
N PRO A 997 14.04 -0.10 -15.22
CA PRO A 997 13.03 0.82 -14.73
C PRO A 997 12.81 2.00 -15.68
N THR A 998 11.65 2.64 -15.58
CA THR A 998 11.37 3.96 -16.16
C THR A 998 11.13 4.94 -15.02
N THR A 999 11.87 6.05 -14.98
CA THR A 999 11.59 7.15 -14.04
C THR A 999 10.28 7.84 -14.43
N VAL A 1000 9.33 7.90 -13.50
CA VAL A 1000 8.02 8.53 -13.70
C VAL A 1000 7.95 9.86 -12.95
N VAL A 1001 8.47 9.92 -11.73
CA VAL A 1001 8.60 11.16 -10.96
C VAL A 1001 10.08 11.35 -10.61
N ARG A 1002 10.63 12.55 -10.83
CA ARG A 1002 12.06 12.83 -10.65
C ARG A 1002 12.32 13.88 -9.57
N GLN A 1003 13.16 13.54 -8.58
CA GLN A 1003 13.68 14.42 -7.52
C GLN A 1003 12.63 15.12 -6.64
N VAL A 1004 11.43 14.55 -6.51
CA VAL A 1004 10.31 15.15 -5.76
C VAL A 1004 9.33 14.15 -5.15
N GLY A 1005 9.45 12.85 -5.44
CA GLY A 1005 8.41 11.87 -5.13
C GLY A 1005 8.89 10.71 -4.27
N SER A 1006 8.11 10.31 -3.28
CA SER A 1006 8.29 9.08 -2.52
C SER A 1006 6.94 8.42 -2.20
N GLU A 1007 6.96 7.24 -1.57
CA GLU A 1007 5.75 6.54 -1.10
C GLU A 1007 4.71 6.33 -2.23
N PRO A 1008 5.08 5.67 -3.35
CA PRO A 1008 4.19 5.49 -4.49
C PRO A 1008 3.01 4.56 -4.16
N ALA A 1009 1.85 4.86 -4.72
CA ALA A 1009 0.67 3.99 -4.67
C ALA A 1009 -0.11 4.06 -5.98
N PHE A 1010 -0.52 2.92 -6.52
CA PHE A 1010 -1.30 2.89 -7.75
C PHE A 1010 -2.78 3.19 -7.49
N GLN A 1011 -3.29 4.26 -8.10
CA GLN A 1011 -4.71 4.43 -8.28
C GLN A 1011 -5.15 3.62 -9.50
N ARG A 1012 -5.93 2.56 -9.28
CA ARG A 1012 -6.69 1.93 -10.37
C ARG A 1012 -7.68 2.95 -10.92
N LEU A 1013 -7.71 3.20 -12.22
CA LEU A 1013 -8.77 4.02 -12.79
C LEU A 1013 -10.02 3.15 -13.07
N PRO A 1014 -11.23 3.63 -12.76
CA PRO A 1014 -12.45 2.85 -12.93
C PRO A 1014 -12.72 2.60 -14.41
N ALA A 1015 -12.79 1.33 -14.81
CA ALA A 1015 -13.17 0.97 -16.17
C ALA A 1015 -14.65 1.34 -16.41
N PRO A 1016 -14.99 2.18 -17.41
CA PRO A 1016 -16.37 2.55 -17.66
C PRO A 1016 -17.25 1.33 -18.00
N ASP A 1017 -18.25 1.07 -17.17
CA ASP A 1017 -19.26 0.05 -17.45
C ASP A 1017 -20.40 0.67 -18.27
N LEU A 1018 -20.15 0.74 -19.58
CA LEU A 1018 -21.10 1.22 -20.57
C LEU A 1018 -21.79 0.03 -21.24
N ALA A 1019 -23.11 0.13 -21.42
CA ALA A 1019 -23.89 -0.78 -22.23
C ALA A 1019 -24.45 -0.05 -23.47
N LEU A 1020 -24.24 -0.66 -24.63
CA LEU A 1020 -24.85 -0.26 -25.90
C LEU A 1020 -25.67 -1.43 -26.43
N THR A 1021 -26.94 -1.20 -26.74
CA THR A 1021 -27.77 -2.14 -27.50
C THR A 1021 -28.32 -1.46 -28.74
N VAL A 1022 -28.57 -2.23 -29.80
CA VAL A 1022 -29.15 -1.76 -31.05
C VAL A 1022 -30.29 -2.67 -31.48
N SER A 1023 -31.38 -2.07 -31.95
CA SER A 1023 -32.55 -2.77 -32.48
C SER A 1023 -32.98 -2.14 -33.80
N VAL A 1024 -33.46 -2.96 -34.72
CA VAL A 1024 -33.86 -2.57 -36.08
C VAL A 1024 -35.31 -2.96 -36.29
N GLY A 1025 -36.18 -1.98 -36.56
CA GLY A 1025 -37.59 -2.22 -36.84
C GLY A 1025 -37.88 -2.49 -38.32
N ASN A 1026 -39.13 -2.83 -38.62
CA ASN A 1026 -39.67 -3.00 -39.97
C ASN A 1026 -38.79 -3.91 -40.85
N GLN A 1027 -38.51 -5.13 -40.39
CA GLN A 1027 -37.66 -6.11 -41.09
C GLN A 1027 -38.47 -7.27 -41.70
N PRO A 1028 -38.21 -7.65 -42.97
CA PRO A 1028 -37.42 -6.91 -43.96
C PRO A 1028 -38.14 -5.64 -44.41
N ALA A 1029 -37.37 -4.60 -44.75
CA ALA A 1029 -37.87 -3.43 -45.45
C ALA A 1029 -37.79 -3.63 -46.97
N TYR A 1030 -38.39 -2.72 -47.75
CA TYR A 1030 -38.46 -2.85 -49.22
C TYR A 1030 -37.95 -1.59 -49.93
N VAL A 1031 -37.29 -1.78 -51.07
CA VAL A 1031 -36.72 -0.67 -51.84
C VAL A 1031 -37.81 0.33 -52.27
N GLY A 1032 -37.61 1.61 -51.96
CA GLY A 1032 -38.57 2.69 -52.17
C GLY A 1032 -39.79 2.68 -51.23
N GLY A 1033 -39.75 1.87 -50.17
CA GLY A 1033 -40.76 1.79 -49.11
C GLY A 1033 -40.45 2.67 -47.89
N ASP A 1034 -40.98 2.27 -46.73
CA ASP A 1034 -40.76 2.97 -45.47
C ASP A 1034 -39.27 2.91 -45.06
N PRO A 1035 -38.70 3.99 -44.51
CA PRO A 1035 -37.32 3.99 -44.03
C PRO A 1035 -37.18 3.06 -42.81
N VAL A 1036 -36.00 2.47 -42.64
CA VAL A 1036 -35.72 1.50 -41.58
C VAL A 1036 -35.41 2.22 -40.27
N PRO A 1037 -36.23 2.10 -39.21
CA PRO A 1037 -35.92 2.68 -37.92
C PRO A 1037 -34.87 1.84 -37.17
N VAL A 1038 -33.81 2.48 -36.73
CA VAL A 1038 -32.74 1.91 -35.90
C VAL A 1038 -32.74 2.64 -34.56
N THR A 1039 -32.87 1.90 -33.46
CA THR A 1039 -32.87 2.45 -32.10
C THR A 1039 -31.67 1.91 -31.34
N PHE A 1040 -30.80 2.83 -30.92
CA PHE A 1040 -29.70 2.56 -30.01
C PHE A 1040 -30.09 2.95 -28.59
N THR A 1041 -29.82 2.07 -27.62
CA THR A 1041 -29.98 2.37 -26.19
C THR A 1041 -28.60 2.37 -25.55
N VAL A 1042 -28.25 3.50 -24.93
CA VAL A 1042 -27.00 3.75 -24.23
C VAL A 1042 -27.30 3.81 -22.75
N ARG A 1043 -26.58 3.06 -21.93
CA ARG A 1043 -26.72 3.07 -20.47
C ARG A 1043 -25.35 3.13 -19.81
N ASN A 1044 -25.22 3.99 -18.80
CA ASN A 1044 -24.11 3.97 -17.88
C ASN A 1044 -24.49 3.06 -16.69
N ALA A 1045 -23.78 1.96 -16.51
CA ALA A 1045 -23.90 1.07 -15.35
C ALA A 1045 -22.82 1.33 -14.29
N SER A 1046 -21.84 2.20 -14.59
CA SER A 1046 -20.82 2.63 -13.64
C SER A 1046 -21.43 3.36 -12.43
N PRO A 1047 -20.81 3.30 -11.24
CA PRO A 1047 -21.23 4.07 -10.07
C PRO A 1047 -20.88 5.56 -10.18
N LEU A 1048 -20.11 5.96 -11.19
CA LEU A 1048 -19.69 7.33 -11.48
C LEU A 1048 -20.37 7.85 -12.75
N PRO A 1049 -20.55 9.18 -12.91
CA PRO A 1049 -20.92 9.78 -14.19
C PRO A 1049 -19.97 9.35 -15.31
N ALA A 1050 -20.51 9.19 -16.50
CA ALA A 1050 -19.74 9.05 -17.73
C ALA A 1050 -19.87 10.34 -18.53
N ASP A 1051 -18.74 10.98 -18.80
CA ASP A 1051 -18.60 12.25 -19.51
C ASP A 1051 -18.15 12.00 -20.97
N ASN A 1052 -18.19 13.02 -21.82
CA ASN A 1052 -17.87 12.87 -23.26
C ASN A 1052 -18.59 11.69 -23.95
N VAL A 1053 -19.84 11.37 -23.57
CA VAL A 1053 -20.55 10.23 -24.16
C VAL A 1053 -20.91 10.56 -25.61
N TRP A 1054 -20.45 9.75 -26.57
CA TRP A 1054 -20.88 9.81 -27.96
C TRP A 1054 -21.07 8.45 -28.61
N LEU A 1055 -21.87 8.43 -29.67
CA LEU A 1055 -22.20 7.26 -30.47
C LEU A 1055 -21.88 7.51 -31.94
N ASP A 1056 -20.97 6.73 -32.50
CA ASP A 1056 -20.70 6.69 -33.96
C ASP A 1056 -21.51 5.56 -34.61
N VAL A 1057 -22.44 5.93 -35.49
CA VAL A 1057 -23.39 5.05 -36.17
C VAL A 1057 -22.87 4.68 -37.57
N THR A 1058 -22.50 3.42 -37.77
CA THR A 1058 -22.04 2.89 -39.06
C THR A 1058 -23.15 2.08 -39.75
N PRO A 1059 -23.93 2.69 -40.66
CA PRO A 1059 -24.88 1.97 -41.49
C PRO A 1059 -24.21 1.35 -42.74
N PRO A 1060 -24.86 0.37 -43.40
CA PRO A 1060 -24.39 -0.17 -44.67
C PRO A 1060 -24.28 0.90 -45.75
N ALA A 1061 -23.22 0.85 -46.57
CA ALA A 1061 -22.96 1.83 -47.63
C ALA A 1061 -24.15 2.06 -48.60
N PRO A 1062 -24.94 1.04 -49.01
CA PRO A 1062 -26.12 1.26 -49.87
C PRO A 1062 -27.26 2.06 -49.23
N LEU A 1063 -27.25 2.25 -47.90
CA LEU A 1063 -28.28 2.97 -47.12
C LEU A 1063 -27.77 4.32 -46.60
N LEU A 1064 -26.73 4.90 -47.21
CA LEU A 1064 -26.19 6.22 -46.87
C LEU A 1064 -26.91 7.37 -47.61
N PRO A 1065 -27.05 8.56 -47.00
CA PRO A 1065 -26.73 8.88 -45.61
C PRO A 1065 -27.84 8.43 -44.63
N PRO A 1066 -27.50 8.13 -43.36
CA PRO A 1066 -28.53 8.00 -42.32
C PRO A 1066 -29.21 9.36 -42.09
N VAL A 1067 -30.50 9.34 -41.79
CA VAL A 1067 -31.24 10.53 -41.38
C VAL A 1067 -31.55 10.42 -39.89
N SER A 1068 -31.15 11.42 -39.12
CA SER A 1068 -31.54 11.54 -37.71
C SER A 1068 -32.38 12.81 -37.54
N ALA A 1069 -33.46 12.70 -36.76
CA ALA A 1069 -34.20 13.84 -36.25
C ALA A 1069 -33.75 14.23 -34.83
N ASP A 1070 -32.79 13.51 -34.26
CA ASP A 1070 -32.22 13.77 -32.95
C ASP A 1070 -31.18 14.91 -33.06
N PRO A 1071 -31.40 16.07 -32.40
CA PRO A 1071 -30.51 17.22 -32.52
C PRO A 1071 -29.10 16.97 -31.97
N ARG A 1072 -28.91 15.90 -31.18
CA ARG A 1072 -27.60 15.43 -30.71
C ARG A 1072 -26.75 14.80 -31.82
N CYS A 1073 -27.37 14.39 -32.94
CA CYS A 1073 -26.68 13.82 -34.09
C CYS A 1073 -26.40 14.89 -35.15
N GLY A 1074 -25.14 15.00 -35.59
CA GLY A 1074 -24.76 16.00 -36.59
C GLY A 1074 -25.48 15.79 -37.92
N ALA A 1075 -25.95 16.88 -38.55
CA ALA A 1075 -26.67 16.81 -39.82
C ALA A 1075 -25.82 16.12 -40.91
N GLY A 1076 -26.30 14.98 -41.42
CA GLY A 1076 -25.59 14.16 -42.41
C GLY A 1076 -24.37 13.39 -41.88
N ARG A 1077 -24.14 13.36 -40.56
CA ARG A 1077 -23.01 12.67 -39.92
C ARG A 1077 -23.44 11.43 -39.15
N ARG A 1078 -22.45 10.58 -38.89
CA ARG A 1078 -22.58 9.32 -38.13
C ARG A 1078 -22.51 9.52 -36.61
N LEU A 1079 -21.91 10.62 -36.16
CA LEU A 1079 -21.65 10.91 -34.76
C LEU A 1079 -22.84 11.59 -34.07
N CYS A 1080 -23.21 11.09 -32.90
CA CYS A 1080 -24.20 11.67 -31.99
C CYS A 1080 -23.57 11.94 -30.61
N LEU A 1081 -23.64 13.19 -30.15
CA LEU A 1081 -23.04 13.67 -28.89
C LEU A 1081 -24.08 13.70 -27.77
N LEU A 1082 -23.88 12.86 -26.76
CA LEU A 1082 -24.86 12.57 -25.71
C LEU A 1082 -24.58 13.28 -24.38
N GLY A 1083 -23.41 13.91 -24.23
CA GLY A 1083 -23.01 14.67 -23.05
C GLY A 1083 -22.67 13.78 -21.86
N THR A 1084 -22.95 14.25 -20.66
CA THR A 1084 -22.77 13.49 -19.42
C THR A 1084 -23.97 12.58 -19.15
N LEU A 1085 -23.68 11.34 -18.75
CA LEU A 1085 -24.65 10.33 -18.34
C LEU A 1085 -24.36 9.88 -16.91
N GLY A 1086 -25.18 10.36 -15.97
CA GLY A 1086 -25.04 10.03 -14.54
C GLY A 1086 -25.17 8.52 -14.24
N PRO A 1087 -24.79 8.08 -13.03
CA PRO A 1087 -24.82 6.68 -12.62
C PRO A 1087 -26.20 6.03 -12.84
N GLY A 1088 -26.23 4.85 -13.46
CA GLY A 1088 -27.46 4.15 -13.83
C GLY A 1088 -28.27 4.78 -14.98
N GLY A 1089 -27.87 5.97 -15.45
CA GLY A 1089 -28.58 6.76 -16.45
C GLY A 1089 -28.66 6.08 -17.81
N GLN A 1090 -29.74 6.35 -18.54
CA GLN A 1090 -30.00 5.79 -19.86
C GLN A 1090 -30.43 6.88 -20.85
N GLN A 1091 -29.87 6.84 -22.06
CA GLN A 1091 -30.30 7.64 -23.19
C GLN A 1091 -30.67 6.73 -24.38
N VAL A 1092 -31.64 7.17 -25.18
CA VAL A 1092 -32.05 6.49 -26.42
C VAL A 1092 -31.75 7.43 -27.60
N VAL A 1093 -31.17 6.87 -28.66
CA VAL A 1093 -30.86 7.57 -29.92
C VAL A 1093 -31.59 6.83 -31.05
N ARG A 1094 -32.32 7.58 -31.88
CA ARG A 1094 -33.10 7.02 -33.00
C ARG A 1094 -32.61 7.58 -34.32
N VAL A 1095 -32.26 6.69 -35.23
CA VAL A 1095 -31.78 7.00 -36.59
C VAL A 1095 -32.66 6.24 -37.57
N VAL A 1096 -32.98 6.82 -38.74
CA VAL A 1096 -33.68 6.13 -39.81
C VAL A 1096 -32.77 5.97 -41.04
N LEU A 1097 -32.76 4.78 -41.63
CA LEU A 1097 -31.98 4.49 -42.83
C LEU A 1097 -32.90 4.51 -44.07
N PRO A 1098 -32.56 5.26 -45.14
CA PRO A 1098 -33.35 5.27 -46.37
C PRO A 1098 -33.33 3.89 -47.03
N ALA A 1099 -34.51 3.29 -47.25
CA ALA A 1099 -34.67 2.01 -47.93
C ALA A 1099 -34.50 2.16 -49.46
N GLN A 1100 -33.35 2.66 -49.90
CA GLN A 1100 -33.10 3.07 -51.29
C GLN A 1100 -32.45 2.00 -52.17
N ALA A 1101 -31.85 0.97 -51.58
CA ALA A 1101 -31.16 -0.12 -52.27
C ALA A 1101 -31.32 -1.44 -51.50
N ALA A 1102 -31.34 -2.55 -52.22
CA ALA A 1102 -31.40 -3.87 -51.59
C ALA A 1102 -30.07 -4.22 -50.93
N VAL A 1103 -30.12 -4.69 -49.69
CA VAL A 1103 -28.94 -5.06 -48.91
C VAL A 1103 -29.32 -6.05 -47.82
N THR A 1104 -28.44 -7.01 -47.53
CA THR A 1104 -28.46 -7.81 -46.31
C THR A 1104 -27.10 -7.61 -45.64
N ALA A 1105 -27.07 -6.83 -44.57
CA ALA A 1105 -25.84 -6.42 -43.88
C ALA A 1105 -26.12 -6.19 -42.39
N THR A 1106 -25.15 -5.66 -41.64
CA THR A 1106 -25.36 -5.15 -40.28
C THR A 1106 -25.30 -3.63 -40.25
N VAL A 1107 -26.13 -3.02 -39.40
CA VAL A 1107 -25.89 -1.67 -38.88
C VAL A 1107 -25.15 -1.80 -37.55
N ALA A 1108 -24.09 -1.03 -37.37
CA ALA A 1108 -23.30 -1.01 -36.15
C ALA A 1108 -23.35 0.36 -35.48
N GLY A 1109 -23.20 0.37 -34.15
CA GLY A 1109 -22.93 1.55 -33.35
C GLY A 1109 -21.67 1.34 -32.53
N ARG A 1110 -20.85 2.39 -32.41
CA ARG A 1110 -19.68 2.47 -31.54
C ARG A 1110 -19.91 3.57 -30.51
N LEU A 1111 -20.28 3.18 -29.30
CA LEU A 1111 -20.36 4.06 -28.14
C LEU A 1111 -18.96 4.25 -27.57
N THR A 1112 -18.63 5.49 -27.21
CA THR A 1112 -17.43 5.85 -26.45
C THR A 1112 -17.83 6.89 -25.42
N ALA A 1113 -17.23 6.83 -24.24
CA ALA A 1113 -17.35 7.83 -23.18
C ALA A 1113 -16.16 7.71 -22.23
N SER A 1114 -15.92 8.74 -21.44
CA SER A 1114 -14.88 8.75 -20.39
C SER A 1114 -15.51 8.69 -19.00
N VAL A 1115 -14.86 8.01 -18.05
CA VAL A 1115 -15.18 8.10 -16.60
C VAL A 1115 -13.89 8.43 -15.88
N ARG A 1116 -13.80 9.60 -15.24
CA ARG A 1116 -12.55 10.12 -14.64
C ARG A 1116 -11.36 9.92 -15.59
N GLU A 1117 -11.42 10.57 -16.75
CA GLU A 1117 -10.44 10.52 -17.86
C GLU A 1117 -10.26 9.17 -18.59
N VAL A 1118 -10.74 8.04 -18.09
CA VAL A 1118 -10.64 6.76 -18.82
C VAL A 1118 -11.70 6.66 -19.90
N SER A 1119 -11.31 6.81 -21.17
CA SER A 1119 -12.17 6.51 -22.30
C SER A 1119 -12.38 5.01 -22.49
N ALA A 1120 -13.63 4.56 -22.47
CA ALA A 1120 -14.03 3.22 -22.93
C ALA A 1120 -14.66 3.25 -24.32
N THR A 1121 -14.68 2.10 -24.98
CA THR A 1121 -15.47 1.86 -26.20
C THR A 1121 -16.35 0.62 -26.02
N ARG A 1122 -17.56 0.68 -26.58
CA ARG A 1122 -18.50 -0.44 -26.72
C ARG A 1122 -19.06 -0.46 -28.13
N THR A 1123 -19.18 -1.63 -28.73
CA THR A 1123 -19.81 -1.80 -30.04
C THR A 1123 -21.02 -2.70 -29.93
N ALA A 1124 -22.06 -2.38 -30.72
CA ALA A 1124 -23.24 -3.21 -30.87
C ALA A 1124 -23.65 -3.21 -32.35
N GLN A 1125 -24.18 -4.33 -32.83
CA GLN A 1125 -24.63 -4.46 -34.21
C GLN A 1125 -25.92 -5.27 -34.31
N ALA A 1126 -26.74 -4.94 -35.30
CA ALA A 1126 -27.97 -5.68 -35.61
C ALA A 1126 -28.09 -5.88 -37.14
N PRO A 1127 -28.69 -6.99 -37.58
CA PRO A 1127 -28.94 -7.23 -39.00
C PRO A 1127 -29.95 -6.22 -39.54
N VAL A 1128 -29.72 -5.79 -40.79
CA VAL A 1128 -30.65 -5.01 -41.59
C VAL A 1128 -30.80 -5.64 -42.97
N GLN A 1129 -32.04 -5.86 -43.37
CA GLN A 1129 -32.45 -6.46 -44.63
C GLN A 1129 -33.41 -5.53 -45.35
N VAL A 1130 -33.00 -5.10 -46.54
CA VAL A 1130 -33.84 -4.38 -47.51
C VAL A 1130 -33.94 -5.23 -48.77
N VAL A 1131 -35.17 -5.57 -49.17
CA VAL A 1131 -35.45 -6.43 -50.33
C VAL A 1131 -35.90 -5.55 -51.50
N ALA A 1132 -35.36 -5.79 -52.70
CA ALA A 1132 -35.91 -5.24 -53.94
C ALA A 1132 -36.92 -6.25 -54.52
N PRO A 1133 -38.23 -5.93 -54.55
CA PRO A 1133 -39.18 -6.78 -55.26
C PRO A 1133 -38.89 -6.76 -56.76
N ARG A 1134 -39.14 -7.88 -57.43
CA ARG A 1134 -38.89 -8.06 -58.86
C ARG A 1134 -40.17 -8.50 -59.55
N LEU A 1135 -40.47 -7.85 -60.68
CA LEU A 1135 -41.61 -8.18 -61.52
C LEU A 1135 -41.11 -8.68 -62.88
N ARG A 1136 -41.74 -9.72 -63.41
CA ARG A 1136 -41.53 -10.20 -64.78
C ARG A 1136 -42.83 -10.68 -65.41
N VAL A 1137 -42.84 -10.79 -66.72
CA VAL A 1137 -43.97 -11.31 -67.50
C VAL A 1137 -43.55 -12.63 -68.18
N ASP A 1138 -44.43 -13.64 -68.18
CA ASP A 1138 -44.06 -15.02 -68.51
C ASP A 1138 -45.19 -15.77 -69.26
N PRO A 1139 -45.09 -15.95 -70.59
CA PRO A 1139 -44.02 -15.45 -71.48
C PRO A 1139 -44.11 -13.94 -71.71
N ALA A 1140 -42.98 -13.30 -72.00
CA ALA A 1140 -42.88 -11.85 -72.24
C ALA A 1140 -43.32 -11.40 -73.66
N ILE A 1141 -43.96 -12.27 -74.44
CA ILE A 1141 -44.39 -12.00 -75.82
C ILE A 1141 -45.68 -12.80 -76.12
N GLY A 1142 -46.58 -12.22 -76.91
CA GLY A 1142 -47.78 -12.93 -77.39
C GLY A 1142 -48.76 -12.03 -78.15
N PRO A 1143 -49.74 -12.61 -78.87
CA PRO A 1143 -50.64 -11.85 -79.72
C PRO A 1143 -51.89 -11.29 -79.00
N PRO A 1144 -52.62 -10.33 -79.61
CA PRO A 1144 -53.91 -9.85 -79.08
C PRO A 1144 -54.90 -11.00 -78.81
N GLY A 1145 -55.38 -11.08 -77.56
CA GLY A 1145 -56.18 -12.18 -77.02
C GLY A 1145 -55.40 -13.26 -76.27
N PHE A 1146 -54.07 -13.14 -76.15
CA PHE A 1146 -53.21 -14.05 -75.38
C PHE A 1146 -53.31 -13.78 -73.87
N VAL A 1147 -53.10 -14.82 -73.05
CA VAL A 1147 -53.02 -14.71 -71.59
C VAL A 1147 -51.58 -15.00 -71.16
N THR A 1148 -50.90 -13.99 -70.65
CA THR A 1148 -49.58 -14.13 -70.03
C THR A 1148 -49.71 -14.18 -68.50
N ALA A 1149 -48.64 -14.55 -67.79
CA ALA A 1149 -48.59 -14.45 -66.34
C ALA A 1149 -47.67 -13.30 -65.88
N ALA A 1150 -48.20 -12.39 -65.06
CA ALA A 1150 -47.37 -11.53 -64.23
C ALA A 1150 -46.85 -12.35 -63.04
N VAL A 1151 -45.53 -12.38 -62.89
CA VAL A 1151 -44.83 -13.12 -61.82
C VAL A 1151 -44.05 -12.10 -60.99
N GLY A 1152 -44.45 -11.94 -59.72
CA GLY A 1152 -43.72 -11.16 -58.73
C GLY A 1152 -42.90 -12.06 -57.80
N THR A 1153 -41.72 -11.61 -57.38
CA THR A 1153 -40.93 -12.23 -56.31
C THR A 1153 -40.29 -11.18 -55.41
N GLY A 1154 -40.13 -11.48 -54.11
CA GLY A 1154 -39.57 -10.55 -53.13
C GLY A 1154 -40.48 -9.35 -52.81
N PHE A 1155 -41.80 -9.47 -53.04
CA PHE A 1155 -42.79 -8.50 -52.57
C PHE A 1155 -43.14 -8.75 -51.09
N PRO A 1156 -43.79 -7.81 -50.39
CA PRO A 1156 -44.17 -8.02 -49.00
C PRO A 1156 -45.26 -9.09 -48.88
N PRO A 1157 -45.04 -10.18 -48.10
CA PRO A 1157 -46.03 -11.25 -47.92
C PRO A 1157 -47.38 -10.71 -47.43
N GLY A 1158 -48.48 -11.22 -48.00
CA GLY A 1158 -49.84 -10.80 -47.67
C GLY A 1158 -50.23 -9.38 -48.12
N ALA A 1159 -49.33 -8.61 -48.76
CA ALA A 1159 -49.68 -7.32 -49.33
C ALA A 1159 -50.61 -7.46 -50.54
N THR A 1160 -51.35 -6.39 -50.85
CA THR A 1160 -52.12 -6.27 -52.08
C THR A 1160 -51.38 -5.34 -53.03
N VAL A 1161 -51.02 -5.85 -54.20
CA VAL A 1161 -50.26 -5.16 -55.25
C VAL A 1161 -51.22 -4.80 -56.39
N ARG A 1162 -51.26 -3.53 -56.76
CA ARG A 1162 -51.98 -3.01 -57.93
C ARG A 1162 -51.08 -3.11 -59.15
N LEU A 1163 -51.52 -3.84 -60.16
CA LEU A 1163 -50.82 -3.94 -61.44
C LEU A 1163 -51.29 -2.83 -62.38
N ARG A 1164 -50.37 -2.19 -63.08
CA ARG A 1164 -50.62 -1.14 -64.07
C ARG A 1164 -49.86 -1.45 -65.35
N TRP A 1165 -50.51 -1.23 -66.48
CA TRP A 1165 -49.99 -1.47 -67.82
C TRP A 1165 -49.93 -0.14 -68.57
N GLN A 1166 -48.99 0.03 -69.49
CA GLN A 1166 -49.00 1.21 -70.39
C GLN A 1166 -50.30 1.25 -71.22
N PRO A 1167 -50.90 2.44 -71.48
CA PRO A 1167 -52.23 2.52 -72.05
C PRO A 1167 -52.37 1.91 -73.45
N GLY A 1168 -53.14 0.83 -73.51
CA GLY A 1168 -53.89 0.31 -74.67
C GLY A 1168 -55.29 -0.08 -74.16
N ILE A 1169 -56.19 -0.58 -75.01
CA ILE A 1169 -57.56 -0.94 -74.56
C ILE A 1169 -57.46 -2.04 -73.48
N THR A 1170 -57.82 -1.70 -72.23
CA THR A 1170 -57.27 -2.34 -71.02
C THR A 1170 -57.96 -3.64 -70.60
N ALA A 1171 -57.17 -4.58 -70.06
CA ALA A 1171 -57.67 -5.71 -69.28
C ALA A 1171 -57.36 -5.56 -67.78
N THR A 1172 -58.32 -5.94 -66.95
CA THR A 1172 -58.12 -6.28 -65.52
C THR A 1172 -57.42 -7.65 -65.43
N PRO A 1173 -56.68 -7.98 -64.33
CA PRO A 1173 -56.97 -7.67 -62.92
C PRO A 1173 -56.39 -6.35 -62.41
N ASP A 1174 -57.13 -5.71 -61.50
CA ASP A 1174 -56.73 -4.45 -60.87
C ASP A 1174 -55.76 -4.66 -59.69
N THR A 1175 -55.88 -5.79 -58.96
CA THR A 1175 -55.04 -6.11 -57.78
C THR A 1175 -54.75 -7.61 -57.64
N VAL A 1176 -53.60 -7.96 -57.05
CA VAL A 1176 -53.19 -9.32 -56.68
C VAL A 1176 -52.68 -9.35 -55.23
N THR A 1177 -52.96 -10.43 -54.49
CA THR A 1177 -52.40 -10.66 -53.14
C THR A 1177 -51.08 -11.42 -53.25
N VAL A 1178 -50.09 -11.03 -52.45
CA VAL A 1178 -48.77 -11.68 -52.38
C VAL A 1178 -48.83 -12.89 -51.43
N ASP A 1179 -48.29 -14.01 -51.88
CA ASP A 1179 -48.20 -15.26 -51.11
C ASP A 1179 -47.22 -15.14 -49.91
N ALA A 1180 -47.26 -16.13 -49.01
CA ALA A 1180 -46.45 -16.13 -47.78
C ALA A 1180 -44.92 -16.12 -48.03
N ASP A 1181 -44.47 -16.57 -49.20
CA ASP A 1181 -43.07 -16.57 -49.63
C ASP A 1181 -42.62 -15.26 -50.31
N GLY A 1182 -43.52 -14.26 -50.39
CA GLY A 1182 -43.26 -12.98 -51.07
C GLY A 1182 -43.35 -13.06 -52.59
N SER A 1183 -43.89 -14.15 -53.15
CA SER A 1183 -44.17 -14.28 -54.57
C SER A 1183 -45.65 -14.02 -54.90
N PHE A 1184 -45.95 -13.88 -56.19
CA PHE A 1184 -47.31 -14.07 -56.71
C PHE A 1184 -47.24 -14.47 -58.18
N ARG A 1185 -48.26 -15.17 -58.66
CA ARG A 1185 -48.48 -15.42 -60.09
C ARG A 1185 -49.94 -15.17 -60.45
N THR A 1186 -50.20 -14.15 -61.26
CA THR A 1186 -51.56 -13.86 -61.76
C THR A 1186 -51.59 -13.78 -63.28
N GLN A 1187 -52.73 -14.14 -63.86
CA GLN A 1187 -52.97 -14.03 -65.29
C GLN A 1187 -53.23 -12.57 -65.68
N VAL A 1188 -52.65 -12.13 -66.79
CA VAL A 1188 -52.90 -10.84 -67.42
C VAL A 1188 -53.31 -11.11 -68.87
N LEU A 1189 -54.50 -10.65 -69.23
CA LEU A 1189 -55.07 -10.83 -70.57
C LEU A 1189 -54.63 -9.67 -71.47
N VAL A 1190 -54.06 -9.97 -72.64
CA VAL A 1190 -53.89 -9.00 -73.73
C VAL A 1190 -55.23 -8.91 -74.45
N LEU A 1191 -55.90 -7.75 -74.49
CA LEU A 1191 -57.20 -7.67 -75.15
C LEU A 1191 -57.09 -7.91 -76.67
N ARG A 1192 -58.16 -8.43 -77.27
CA ARG A 1192 -58.24 -8.68 -78.73
C ARG A 1192 -58.14 -7.40 -79.59
N LYS A 1193 -58.23 -6.21 -78.97
CA LYS A 1193 -58.11 -4.90 -79.61
C LYS A 1193 -56.88 -4.11 -79.12
N ASP A 1194 -55.93 -4.76 -78.45
CA ASP A 1194 -54.68 -4.09 -78.05
C ASP A 1194 -53.80 -3.80 -79.28
N GLU A 1195 -53.01 -2.73 -79.22
CA GLU A 1195 -52.12 -2.31 -80.30
C GLU A 1195 -50.86 -3.20 -80.36
N LEU A 1196 -50.09 -3.16 -81.44
CA LEU A 1196 -48.82 -3.89 -81.52
C LEU A 1196 -47.69 -3.14 -80.76
N GLY A 1197 -46.61 -3.85 -80.41
CA GLY A 1197 -45.41 -3.26 -79.79
C GLY A 1197 -45.27 -3.52 -78.29
N PRO A 1198 -44.26 -2.90 -77.63
CA PRO A 1198 -43.93 -3.16 -76.24
C PRO A 1198 -44.95 -2.57 -75.27
N ARG A 1199 -44.99 -3.12 -74.05
CA ARG A 1199 -45.83 -2.69 -72.93
C ARG A 1199 -45.07 -2.80 -71.61
N ASP A 1200 -44.87 -1.68 -70.93
CA ASP A 1200 -44.40 -1.71 -69.54
C ASP A 1200 -45.53 -2.19 -68.62
N LEU A 1201 -45.28 -3.29 -67.92
CA LEU A 1201 -46.00 -3.66 -66.70
C LEU A 1201 -45.30 -3.03 -65.49
N ALA A 1202 -46.07 -2.43 -64.59
CA ALA A 1202 -45.62 -1.93 -63.30
C ALA A 1202 -46.50 -2.46 -62.16
N ALA A 1203 -45.89 -2.68 -61.01
CA ALA A 1203 -46.53 -3.02 -59.75
C ALA A 1203 -46.37 -1.86 -58.77
N ALA A 1204 -47.49 -1.42 -58.20
CA ALA A 1204 -47.53 -0.43 -57.12
C ALA A 1204 -48.29 -1.00 -55.92
N ARG A 1205 -48.00 -0.50 -54.72
CA ARG A 1205 -48.74 -0.85 -53.50
C ARG A 1205 -50.21 -0.44 -53.60
N ASP A 1206 -51.11 -1.33 -53.19
CA ASP A 1206 -52.51 -1.00 -52.87
C ASP A 1206 -52.74 -1.02 -51.35
N ARG A 1207 -52.40 -2.14 -50.70
CA ARG A 1207 -52.49 -2.34 -49.23
C ARG A 1207 -51.33 -3.19 -48.71
N GLY A 1208 -51.02 -3.11 -47.41
CA GLY A 1208 -49.88 -3.80 -46.78
C GLY A 1208 -48.64 -2.91 -46.63
N PRO A 1209 -47.46 -3.48 -46.32
CA PRO A 1209 -46.19 -2.74 -46.17
C PRO A 1209 -45.83 -1.87 -47.39
N ALA A 1210 -45.07 -0.80 -47.18
CA ALA A 1210 -44.67 0.08 -48.28
C ALA A 1210 -43.49 -0.47 -49.09
N PHE A 1211 -43.55 -0.27 -50.40
CA PHE A 1211 -42.47 -0.54 -51.37
C PHE A 1211 -42.62 0.42 -52.56
N GLY A 1212 -41.53 0.71 -53.26
CA GLY A 1212 -41.52 1.62 -54.41
C GLY A 1212 -42.21 1.03 -55.64
N SER A 1213 -42.47 1.85 -56.67
CA SER A 1213 -43.04 1.34 -57.93
C SER A 1213 -42.04 0.42 -58.65
N VAL A 1214 -42.41 -0.84 -58.87
CA VAL A 1214 -41.56 -1.87 -59.49
C VAL A 1214 -41.99 -2.08 -60.93
N ARG A 1215 -41.11 -1.87 -61.91
CA ARG A 1215 -41.37 -2.22 -63.31
C ARG A 1215 -40.95 -3.65 -63.61
N ALA A 1216 -41.58 -4.26 -64.61
CA ALA A 1216 -41.13 -5.54 -65.14
C ALA A 1216 -39.72 -5.42 -65.74
N THR A 1217 -38.89 -6.46 -65.56
CA THR A 1217 -37.50 -6.47 -66.09
C THR A 1217 -37.44 -6.34 -67.60
N GLU A 1218 -38.44 -6.87 -68.31
CA GLU A 1218 -38.64 -6.77 -69.75
C GLU A 1218 -40.08 -6.31 -70.02
N PRO A 1219 -40.32 -5.43 -71.01
CA PRO A 1219 -41.68 -5.10 -71.45
C PRO A 1219 -42.32 -6.30 -72.14
N PHE A 1220 -43.64 -6.47 -72.00
CA PHE A 1220 -44.37 -7.48 -72.77
C PHE A 1220 -44.53 -7.01 -74.22
N LEU A 1221 -44.17 -7.85 -75.19
CA LEU A 1221 -44.25 -7.51 -76.61
C LEU A 1221 -45.54 -8.08 -77.25
N VAL A 1222 -46.44 -7.18 -77.68
CA VAL A 1222 -47.66 -7.56 -78.41
C VAL A 1222 -47.35 -7.72 -79.90
N VAL A 1223 -47.62 -8.91 -80.46
CA VAL A 1223 -47.28 -9.28 -81.85
C VAL A 1223 -48.48 -9.77 -82.68
N PRO A 1224 -48.41 -9.78 -84.03
CA PRO A 1224 -49.47 -10.39 -84.86
C PRO A 1224 -49.71 -11.87 -84.54
N ARG A 1225 -50.95 -12.35 -84.74
CA ARG A 1225 -51.27 -13.79 -84.63
C ARG A 1225 -50.54 -14.57 -85.73
N GLY A 1226 -49.71 -15.53 -85.33
CA GLY A 1226 -48.88 -16.35 -86.22
C GLY A 1226 -47.37 -16.32 -85.87
N LEU A 1227 -46.96 -15.46 -84.93
CA LEU A 1227 -45.62 -15.50 -84.32
C LEU A 1227 -45.70 -16.18 -82.94
N ASP A 1228 -45.16 -17.39 -82.85
CA ASP A 1228 -45.02 -18.10 -81.56
C ASP A 1228 -43.87 -17.53 -80.72
N PRO A 1229 -43.96 -17.61 -79.38
CA PRO A 1229 -42.84 -17.26 -78.50
C PRO A 1229 -41.63 -18.18 -78.79
N PRO A 1230 -40.39 -17.66 -78.81
CA PRO A 1230 -39.21 -18.49 -78.99
C PRO A 1230 -39.08 -19.47 -77.82
N PHE A 1231 -39.15 -20.77 -78.11
CA PHE A 1231 -38.91 -21.83 -77.13
C PHE A 1231 -37.50 -21.69 -76.54
N ARG A 1232 -37.40 -21.58 -75.21
CA ARG A 1232 -36.12 -21.49 -74.49
C ARG A 1232 -35.34 -22.81 -74.58
N GLY A 1233 -34.48 -22.93 -75.58
CA GLY A 1233 -33.40 -23.92 -75.63
C GLY A 1233 -32.07 -23.28 -75.22
N ARG A 1234 -31.48 -23.77 -74.13
CA ARG A 1234 -30.10 -23.56 -73.63
C ARG A 1234 -29.27 -22.40 -74.21
N TRP A 1235 -28.97 -21.41 -73.36
CA TRP A 1235 -27.60 -21.00 -73.04
C TRP A 1235 -27.54 -20.69 -71.53
#